data_AF-A0A4T0VHN7-F1
#
_entry.id   AF-A0A4T0VHN7-F1
#
_cell.length_a   1.000
_cell.length_b   1.000
_cell.length_c   1.000
_cell.angle_alpha   90.00
_cell.angle_beta   90.00
_cell.angle_gamma   90.00
#
_symmetry.space_group_name_H-M   'P 1'
#
loop_
_entity.id
_entity.type
_entity.pdbx_description
1 polymer ?
#
loop_
_entity_poly.entity_id
_entity_poly.type
_entity_poly.pdbx_seq_one_letter_code
_entity_poly.pdbx_strand_id
1 'polypeptide(L)'
;MVLGRTITLHDISSKGLWSQMQTYMGRNARHNVADGTNPWPLIKVVRVLTKASALSTGAVIVDLPGLHDSNAARAAVSTNYMEKCSGTWVVAPIIRAVDDKSAKDLMGESFRRRMILDGTYSSISFIGSKIDDINVEEAAGELDCSIDIEQDFARIDTLANEIPALETKLGELKKQNIIDKDALETCREEVDDWDSALGRIRSGQSINAATANLGKRKRTDGDMFDISPSMEVGIRLSEESQVEQHLCALKAQVQDLRNRVRVGHEAINSQEQNLGLRIREKTSLLEDMKISCIKKRNQASAQRIRQDFADGVREIDEATTPDQSDAFFNPDNPPRDYEKIKAGLRVFCISSRAYQKLNGMMPNVDFDTSGFGNSDDTGIPGLQAHAQKLTESYRNARCRDILVKLYALLASIACWVTGHDIERAGLDQKSISTHLSIEFKKFIKNLANSREACSKKLNEMLKDKVYGKTNALATAAARKATPYSDSWFESHEDGGLGFISPRTFRAVCRKKGMHTPRGRAVVNINEGLAKPIYDGLLRDWDSVFTLKIPFFLQELLSEFTQHQKNFHQIFAKKYQKIHHLTEGLKALDGLNVASRETLSNIVVKIKKNTDRCRSNAYQAVIQSIANDMDALYNRCVGIQGK
;
A
#
# COMPACT_ATOMS: atom_id res chain seq x y z
N MET A 1 -1.13 0.11 39.08
CA MET A 1 -0.54 -1.20 38.70
C MET A 1 -1.15 -1.67 37.37
N VAL A 2 -0.40 -1.60 36.27
CA VAL A 2 -0.91 -1.76 34.88
C VAL A 2 -0.60 -3.15 34.26
N LEU A 3 0.29 -3.92 34.89
CA LEU A 3 0.74 -5.21 34.38
C LEU A 3 -0.36 -6.29 34.45
N GLY A 4 -0.47 -7.09 33.39
CA GLY A 4 -1.38 -8.24 33.31
C GLY A 4 -2.86 -7.91 33.08
N ARG A 5 -3.21 -6.65 32.83
CA ARG A 5 -4.60 -6.22 32.56
C ARG A 5 -4.83 -5.95 31.07
N THR A 6 -6.05 -6.23 30.62
CA THR A 6 -6.55 -5.79 29.31
C THR A 6 -7.33 -4.49 29.52
N ILE A 7 -6.97 -3.45 28.78
CA ILE A 7 -7.67 -2.16 28.78
C ILE A 7 -8.48 -2.08 27.49
N THR A 8 -9.78 -1.86 27.61
CA THR A 8 -10.68 -1.71 26.45
C THR A 8 -11.04 -0.24 26.30
N LEU A 9 -10.79 0.31 25.10
CA LEU A 9 -11.11 1.68 24.74
C LEU A 9 -12.17 1.65 23.63
N HIS A 10 -13.13 2.57 23.68
CA HIS A 10 -14.20 2.68 22.70
C HIS A 10 -14.36 4.13 22.28
N ASP A 11 -14.46 4.36 20.98
CA ASP A 11 -14.77 5.65 20.40
C ASP A 11 -15.44 5.46 19.03
N ILE A 12 -16.20 6.45 18.60
CA ILE A 12 -16.87 6.45 17.29
C ILE A 12 -15.91 7.01 16.21
N SER A 13 -14.90 7.77 16.63
CA SER A 13 -13.94 8.47 15.76
C SER A 13 -12.51 7.99 15.99
N SER A 14 -11.69 8.01 14.94
CA SER A 14 -10.25 7.71 15.04
C SER A 14 -9.52 8.71 15.94
N LYS A 15 -9.92 9.99 15.89
CA LYS A 15 -9.34 11.07 16.70
C LYS A 15 -9.62 10.90 18.19
N GLY A 16 -10.85 10.54 18.55
CA GLY A 16 -11.22 10.27 19.94
C GLY A 16 -10.51 9.03 20.49
N LEU A 17 -10.44 7.94 19.70
CA LEU A 17 -9.66 6.76 20.07
C LEU A 17 -8.18 7.08 20.26
N TRP A 18 -7.58 7.87 19.35
CA TRP A 18 -6.21 8.34 19.47
C TRP A 18 -5.98 9.14 20.75
N SER A 19 -6.88 10.08 21.08
CA SER A 19 -6.83 10.88 22.32
C SER A 19 -6.81 9.98 23.56
N GLN A 20 -7.66 8.95 23.61
CA GLN A 20 -7.67 7.98 24.70
C GLN A 20 -6.37 7.15 24.75
N MET A 21 -5.82 6.78 23.60
CA MET A 21 -4.56 6.04 23.50
C MET A 21 -3.34 6.87 23.91
N GLN A 22 -3.34 8.20 23.72
CA GLN A 22 -2.20 9.07 24.03
C GLN A 22 -1.73 8.96 25.48
N THR A 23 -2.65 8.78 26.43
CA THR A 23 -2.36 8.52 27.85
C THR A 23 -1.42 7.33 28.06
N TYR A 24 -1.43 6.37 27.14
CA TYR A 24 -0.61 5.15 27.19
C TYR A 24 0.61 5.18 26.25
N MET A 25 0.62 6.07 25.25
CA MET A 25 1.69 6.20 24.24
C MET A 25 2.82 7.16 24.65
N GLY A 26 2.63 7.94 25.71
CA GLY A 26 3.70 8.71 26.35
C GLY A 26 4.26 9.88 25.54
N ARG A 27 3.40 10.71 24.93
CA ARG A 27 3.80 11.93 24.21
C ARG A 27 2.98 13.14 24.64
N ASN A 28 3.25 13.67 25.83
CA ASN A 28 3.03 15.10 26.08
C ASN A 28 4.40 15.76 26.28
N ALA A 29 4.96 16.30 25.19
CA ALA A 29 6.15 17.16 25.24
C ALA A 29 5.86 18.54 25.89
N ARG A 30 4.63 18.80 26.34
CA ARG A 30 4.21 20.06 26.97
C ARG A 30 3.87 19.95 28.46
N HIS A 31 4.02 18.78 29.06
CA HIS A 31 3.96 18.65 30.51
C HIS A 31 5.23 17.97 31.00
N ASN A 32 6.01 18.71 31.78
CA ASN A 32 7.07 18.16 32.61
C ASN A 32 6.47 17.00 33.41
N VAL A 33 6.84 15.78 33.05
CA VAL A 33 6.48 14.58 33.80
C VAL A 33 7.39 14.54 35.03
N ALA A 34 7.02 15.30 36.04
CA ALA A 34 7.27 14.88 37.40
C ALA A 34 6.30 13.71 37.69
N ASP A 35 6.84 12.54 38.03
CA ASP A 35 6.14 11.39 38.63
C ASP A 35 5.23 10.45 37.80
N GLY A 36 5.55 10.15 36.54
CA GLY A 36 4.85 9.06 35.82
C GLY A 36 5.73 8.25 34.86
N THR A 37 6.01 6.99 35.18
CA THR A 37 6.64 6.05 34.23
C THR A 37 5.76 5.88 33.00
N ASN A 38 6.30 6.18 31.80
CA ASN A 38 5.62 5.92 30.54
C ASN A 38 5.21 4.44 30.45
N PRO A 39 3.91 4.10 30.32
CA PRO A 39 3.46 2.71 30.30
C PRO A 39 3.73 2.01 28.95
N TRP A 40 4.11 2.73 27.89
CA TRP A 40 4.35 2.17 26.55
C TRP A 40 5.28 0.94 26.51
N PRO A 41 6.42 0.90 27.24
CA PRO A 41 7.28 -0.29 27.29
C PRO A 41 6.63 -1.52 27.93
N LEU A 42 5.55 -1.35 28.70
CA LEU A 42 4.82 -2.44 29.35
C LEU A 42 3.68 -2.99 28.49
N ILE A 43 3.34 -2.32 27.38
CA ILE A 43 2.27 -2.75 26.48
C ILE A 43 2.77 -3.88 25.60
N LYS A 44 2.11 -5.04 25.72
CA LYS A 44 2.46 -6.25 24.95
C LYS A 44 1.81 -6.27 23.55
N VAL A 45 0.52 -5.95 23.47
CA VAL A 45 -0.29 -6.01 22.22
C VAL A 45 -1.37 -4.94 22.27
N VAL A 46 -1.59 -4.26 21.14
CA VAL A 46 -2.75 -3.39 20.91
C VAL A 46 -3.64 -4.06 19.86
N ARG A 47 -4.94 -4.21 20.15
CA ARG A 47 -5.92 -4.76 19.21
C ARG A 47 -6.92 -3.68 18.85
N VAL A 48 -6.95 -3.28 17.59
CA VAL A 48 -7.89 -2.27 17.07
C VAL A 48 -8.96 -2.99 16.28
N LEU A 49 -10.23 -2.84 16.68
CA LEU A 49 -11.38 -3.29 15.91
C LEU A 49 -11.99 -2.09 15.22
N THR A 50 -12.09 -2.14 13.90
CA THR A 50 -12.64 -1.03 13.09
C THR A 50 -13.46 -1.57 11.93
N LYS A 51 -14.49 -0.81 11.54
CA LYS A 51 -15.32 -1.09 10.37
C LYS A 51 -14.62 -0.62 9.10
N ALA A 52 -13.50 -1.26 8.75
CA ALA A 52 -12.75 -0.97 7.53
C ALA A 52 -13.13 -1.94 6.41
N SER A 53 -13.36 -1.43 5.19
CA SER A 53 -13.67 -2.24 4.01
C SER A 53 -12.61 -3.32 3.76
N ALA A 54 -11.34 -2.98 3.93
CA ALA A 54 -10.20 -3.90 3.79
C ALA A 54 -10.27 -5.14 4.70
N LEU A 55 -10.98 -5.06 5.83
CA LEU A 55 -11.09 -6.13 6.82
C LEU A 55 -12.43 -6.90 6.74
N SER A 56 -13.33 -6.49 5.84
CA SER A 56 -14.72 -6.99 5.76
C SER A 56 -14.85 -8.49 5.51
N THR A 57 -13.84 -9.11 4.89
CA THR A 57 -13.76 -10.55 4.62
C THR A 57 -13.19 -11.37 5.79
N GLY A 58 -12.89 -10.73 6.92
CA GLY A 58 -12.29 -11.37 8.10
C GLY A 58 -10.76 -11.28 8.15
N ALA A 59 -10.16 -10.39 7.35
CA ALA A 59 -8.72 -10.14 7.39
C ALA A 59 -8.31 -9.48 8.70
N VAL A 60 -7.11 -9.82 9.18
CA VAL A 60 -6.46 -9.21 10.35
C VAL A 60 -5.09 -8.74 9.90
N ILE A 61 -4.87 -7.43 9.92
CA ILE A 61 -3.57 -6.82 9.64
C ILE A 61 -2.81 -6.70 10.96
N VAL A 62 -1.57 -7.16 10.97
CA VAL A 62 -0.68 -7.06 12.13
C VAL A 62 0.49 -6.18 11.73
N ASP A 63 0.61 -5.02 12.37
CA ASP A 63 1.78 -4.17 12.25
C ASP A 63 2.90 -4.74 13.14
N LEU A 64 3.95 -5.27 12.53
CA LEU A 64 5.07 -5.87 13.23
C LEU A 64 6.15 -4.82 13.43
N PRO A 65 6.75 -4.71 14.64
CA PRO A 65 7.90 -3.85 14.83
C PRO A 65 9.00 -4.24 13.84
N GLY A 66 9.61 -3.23 13.20
CA GLY A 66 10.56 -3.43 12.10
C GLY A 66 11.71 -4.36 12.49
N LEU A 67 12.31 -5.02 11.48
CA LEU A 67 13.41 -5.98 11.65
C LEU A 67 14.64 -5.41 12.40
N HIS A 68 14.74 -4.08 12.51
CA HIS A 68 15.79 -3.36 13.25
C HIS A 68 15.34 -2.80 14.61
N ASP A 69 14.21 -3.23 15.19
CA ASP A 69 13.82 -2.77 16.54
C ASP A 69 14.90 -3.18 17.55
N SER A 70 15.43 -2.19 18.27
CA SER A 70 16.46 -2.37 19.29
C SER A 70 16.01 -3.26 20.47
N ASN A 71 14.70 -3.44 20.66
CA ASN A 71 14.12 -4.23 21.73
C ASN A 71 13.94 -5.71 21.33
N ALA A 72 14.77 -6.58 21.92
CA ALA A 72 14.75 -8.02 21.68
C ALA A 72 13.39 -8.69 21.99
N ALA A 73 12.64 -8.21 22.99
CA ALA A 73 11.32 -8.75 23.31
C ALA A 73 10.31 -8.47 22.19
N ARG A 74 10.42 -7.31 21.52
CA ARG A 74 9.58 -6.96 20.37
C ARG A 74 9.97 -7.73 19.11
N ALA A 75 11.27 -7.91 18.87
CA ALA A 75 11.75 -8.74 17.77
C ALA A 75 11.27 -10.20 17.89
N ALA A 76 11.28 -10.79 19.09
CA ALA A 76 10.77 -12.13 19.33
C ALA A 76 9.24 -12.24 19.13
N VAL A 77 8.48 -11.18 19.42
CA VAL A 77 7.05 -11.11 19.11
C VAL A 77 6.86 -11.09 17.59
N SER A 78 7.64 -10.32 16.83
CA SER A 78 7.55 -10.27 15.37
C SER A 78 7.74 -11.64 14.73
N THR A 79 8.77 -12.40 15.13
CA THR A 79 9.04 -13.75 14.59
C THR A 79 7.86 -14.71 14.81
N ASN A 80 7.33 -14.77 16.04
CA ASN A 80 6.20 -15.64 16.38
C ASN A 80 4.90 -15.28 15.64
N TYR A 81 4.71 -14.00 15.31
CA TYR A 81 3.55 -13.56 14.53
C TYR A 81 3.74 -13.87 13.04
N MET A 82 4.96 -13.73 12.52
CA MET A 82 5.28 -14.00 11.11
C MET A 82 5.00 -15.47 10.75
N GLU A 83 5.26 -16.42 11.66
CA GLU A 83 4.89 -17.85 11.50
C GLU A 83 3.38 -18.10 11.35
N LYS A 84 2.54 -17.21 11.91
CA LYS A 84 1.08 -17.35 11.91
C LYS A 84 0.41 -16.56 10.78
N CYS A 85 1.17 -15.73 10.08
CA CYS A 85 0.66 -14.90 9.00
C CYS A 85 0.36 -15.75 7.75
N SER A 86 -0.85 -15.59 7.21
CA SER A 86 -1.23 -16.23 5.94
C SER A 86 -0.60 -15.54 4.71
N GLY A 87 -0.07 -14.34 4.89
CA GLY A 87 0.65 -13.57 3.88
C GLY A 87 1.41 -12.42 4.53
N THR A 88 2.47 -11.98 3.87
CA THR A 88 3.41 -10.98 4.39
C THR A 88 3.54 -9.83 3.42
N TRP A 89 3.41 -8.61 3.92
CA TRP A 89 3.56 -7.39 3.13
C TRP A 89 4.88 -6.70 3.46
N VAL A 90 5.74 -6.54 2.45
CA VAL A 90 6.99 -5.79 2.58
C VAL A 90 6.74 -4.37 2.11
N VAL A 91 6.85 -3.39 3.00
CA VAL A 91 6.54 -1.98 2.71
C VAL A 91 7.83 -1.16 2.72
N ALA A 92 8.10 -0.45 1.62
CA ALA A 92 9.22 0.46 1.50
C ALA A 92 8.84 1.71 0.71
N PRO A 93 9.48 2.87 0.92
CA PRO A 93 9.37 4.01 -0.01
C PRO A 93 9.79 3.59 -1.43
N ILE A 94 9.07 4.03 -2.46
CA ILE A 94 9.30 3.60 -3.85
C ILE A 94 10.74 3.88 -4.31
N ILE A 95 11.30 5.02 -3.93
CA ILE A 95 12.69 5.41 -4.24
C ILE A 95 13.69 4.38 -3.68
N ARG A 96 13.44 3.83 -2.49
CA ARG A 96 14.26 2.78 -1.88
C ARG A 96 13.94 1.37 -2.39
N ALA A 97 12.75 1.17 -2.91
CA ALA A 97 12.33 -0.12 -3.44
C ALA A 97 13.01 -0.44 -4.77
N VAL A 98 13.45 0.60 -5.50
CA VAL A 98 14.13 0.49 -6.80
C VAL A 98 15.65 0.53 -6.68
N ASP A 99 16.19 1.18 -5.63
CA ASP A 99 17.63 1.18 -5.36
C ASP A 99 18.13 -0.24 -5.02
N ASP A 100 19.08 -0.72 -5.81
CA ASP A 100 19.64 -2.08 -5.77
C ASP A 100 20.16 -2.44 -4.37
N LYS A 101 20.77 -1.49 -3.66
CA LYS A 101 21.28 -1.73 -2.30
C LYS A 101 20.16 -1.91 -1.29
N SER A 102 19.12 -1.07 -1.38
CA SER A 102 18.00 -1.06 -0.44
C SER A 102 17.06 -2.25 -0.65
N ALA A 103 16.82 -2.68 -1.90
CA ALA A 103 16.05 -3.89 -2.21
C ALA A 103 16.80 -5.18 -1.83
N LYS A 104 18.12 -5.23 -2.06
CA LYS A 104 18.99 -6.30 -1.55
C LYS A 104 19.02 -6.33 -0.01
N ASP A 105 19.00 -5.18 0.66
CA ASP A 105 18.97 -5.11 2.12
C ASP A 105 17.58 -5.51 2.70
N LEU A 106 16.49 -5.07 2.07
CA LEU A 106 15.10 -5.41 2.45
C LEU A 106 14.79 -6.90 2.24
N MET A 107 15.41 -7.51 1.23
CA MET A 107 15.30 -8.94 0.92
C MET A 107 16.69 -9.59 0.93
N GLY A 108 17.41 -9.43 2.04
CA GLY A 108 18.73 -10.05 2.20
C GLY A 108 18.69 -11.56 1.94
N GLU A 109 19.85 -12.12 1.59
CA GLU A 109 19.99 -13.54 1.22
C GLU A 109 19.38 -14.50 2.26
N SER A 110 19.56 -14.21 3.56
CA SER A 110 18.98 -14.99 4.66
C SER A 110 17.45 -14.94 4.68
N PHE A 111 16.85 -13.79 4.35
CA PHE A 111 15.40 -13.62 4.30
C PHE A 111 14.80 -14.37 3.10
N ARG A 112 15.44 -14.28 1.93
CA ARG A 112 15.05 -15.03 0.73
C ARG A 112 15.17 -16.53 0.94
N ARG A 113 16.29 -17.03 1.50
CA ARG A 113 16.45 -18.46 1.84
C ARG A 113 15.35 -18.94 2.78
N ARG A 114 15.09 -18.20 3.85
CA ARG A 114 14.01 -18.51 4.80
C ARG A 114 12.66 -18.61 4.10
N MET A 115 12.35 -17.68 3.20
CA MET A 115 11.09 -17.72 2.45
C MET A 115 10.96 -18.92 1.51
N ILE A 116 12.06 -19.33 0.85
CA ILE A 116 12.07 -20.56 0.03
C ILE A 116 11.85 -21.77 0.92
N LEU A 117 12.55 -21.86 2.06
CA LEU A 117 12.48 -23.00 2.97
C LEU A 117 11.13 -23.10 3.70
N ASP A 118 10.51 -21.97 4.04
CA ASP A 118 9.17 -21.90 4.63
C ASP A 118 8.06 -22.07 3.58
N GLY A 119 8.36 -21.98 2.28
CA GLY A 119 7.37 -22.04 1.20
C GLY A 119 6.46 -20.81 1.12
N THR A 120 6.82 -19.72 1.80
CA THR A 120 6.03 -18.50 1.91
C THR A 120 6.23 -17.54 0.75
N TYR A 121 7.12 -17.83 -0.22
CA TYR A 121 7.35 -16.98 -1.38
C TYR A 121 6.08 -16.61 -2.17
N SER A 122 5.09 -17.51 -2.21
CA SER A 122 3.82 -17.28 -2.93
C SER A 122 2.82 -16.40 -2.17
N SER A 123 3.08 -16.09 -0.90
CA SER A 123 2.22 -15.29 -0.03
C SER A 123 2.79 -13.91 0.31
N ILE A 124 3.85 -13.50 -0.39
CA ILE A 124 4.52 -12.20 -0.24
C ILE A 124 3.92 -11.20 -1.22
N SER A 125 3.70 -9.99 -0.71
CA SER A 125 3.37 -8.83 -1.55
C SER A 125 4.30 -7.68 -1.22
N PHE A 126 4.79 -6.99 -2.24
CA PHE A 126 5.63 -5.81 -2.08
C PHE A 126 4.79 -4.54 -2.24
N ILE A 127 5.05 -3.54 -1.41
CA ILE A 127 4.34 -2.28 -1.38
C ILE A 127 5.34 -1.13 -1.48
N GLY A 128 5.42 -0.51 -2.67
CA GLY A 128 6.14 0.73 -2.91
C GLY A 128 5.30 1.92 -2.47
N SER A 129 5.55 2.43 -1.28
CA SER A 129 4.86 3.59 -0.70
C SER A 129 5.45 4.92 -1.20
N LYS A 130 4.74 6.03 -0.94
CA LYS A 130 5.17 7.40 -1.28
C LYS A 130 5.35 7.64 -2.78
N ILE A 131 4.42 7.13 -3.59
CA ILE A 131 4.44 7.39 -5.04
C ILE A 131 4.12 8.86 -5.40
N ASP A 132 3.62 9.61 -4.42
CA ASP A 132 3.43 11.06 -4.48
C ASP A 132 4.74 11.86 -4.39
N ASP A 133 5.80 11.26 -3.85
CA ASP A 133 7.13 11.85 -3.74
C ASP A 133 7.87 11.63 -5.08
N ILE A 134 7.72 12.58 -6.02
CA ILE A 134 8.29 12.52 -7.36
C ILE A 134 8.77 13.90 -7.79
N ASN A 135 9.96 13.95 -8.37
CA ASN A 135 10.40 15.08 -9.16
C ASN A 135 10.12 14.78 -10.65
N VAL A 136 9.28 15.59 -11.28
CA VAL A 136 8.82 15.38 -12.66
C VAL A 136 9.97 15.52 -13.66
N GLU A 137 10.90 16.45 -13.42
CA GLU A 137 12.06 16.70 -14.29
C GLU A 137 13.02 15.50 -14.30
N GLU A 138 13.39 15.02 -13.11
CA GLU A 138 14.26 13.85 -12.94
C GLU A 138 13.60 12.58 -13.51
N ALA A 139 12.32 12.37 -13.18
CA ALA A 139 11.59 11.20 -13.64
C ALA A 139 11.44 11.16 -15.17
N ALA A 140 11.23 12.32 -15.81
CA ALA A 140 11.12 12.38 -17.27
C ALA A 140 12.40 11.97 -17.98
N GLY A 141 13.57 12.39 -17.46
CA GLY A 141 14.88 12.03 -18.01
C GLY A 141 15.25 10.56 -17.83
N GLU A 142 14.89 9.94 -16.70
CA GLU A 142 15.23 8.53 -16.41
C GLU A 142 14.32 7.51 -17.11
N LEU A 143 13.05 7.86 -17.36
CA LEU A 143 12.03 6.89 -17.74
C LEU A 143 11.76 6.83 -19.26
N ASP A 144 12.66 7.39 -20.08
CA ASP A 144 12.54 7.51 -21.55
C ASP A 144 11.11 7.89 -21.96
N CYS A 145 10.60 8.92 -21.27
CA CYS A 145 9.21 9.27 -21.39
C CYS A 145 8.98 10.00 -22.71
N SER A 146 8.79 9.26 -23.81
CA SER A 146 8.21 9.64 -25.11
C SER A 146 8.07 11.14 -25.41
N ILE A 147 8.63 11.56 -26.55
CA ILE A 147 8.44 12.80 -27.37
C ILE A 147 7.34 13.80 -26.91
N ASP A 148 6.15 13.34 -26.52
CA ASP A 148 5.07 14.15 -25.96
C ASP A 148 5.49 14.96 -24.71
N ILE A 149 6.29 14.40 -23.80
CA ILE A 149 6.70 15.12 -22.56
C ILE A 149 7.70 16.25 -22.87
N GLU A 150 8.57 16.07 -23.86
CA GLU A 150 9.52 17.13 -24.28
C GLU A 150 8.79 18.33 -24.88
N GLN A 151 7.72 18.09 -25.65
CA GLN A 151 6.87 19.15 -26.19
C GLN A 151 6.13 19.91 -25.08
N ASP A 152 5.60 19.18 -24.09
CA ASP A 152 4.93 19.77 -22.94
C ASP A 152 5.90 20.61 -22.09
N PHE A 153 7.14 20.16 -21.87
CA PHE A 153 8.18 20.96 -21.21
C PHE A 153 8.48 22.26 -21.97
N ALA A 154 8.70 22.17 -23.29
CA ALA A 154 8.96 23.35 -24.11
C ALA A 154 7.78 24.34 -24.09
N ARG A 155 6.55 23.83 -24.04
CA ARG A 155 5.35 24.65 -23.91
C ARG A 155 5.24 25.30 -22.53
N ILE A 156 5.56 24.57 -21.46
CA ILE A 156 5.60 25.09 -20.09
C ILE A 156 6.65 26.20 -19.96
N ASP A 157 7.82 26.04 -20.55
CA ASP A 157 8.87 27.07 -20.56
C ASP A 157 8.42 28.33 -21.30
N THR A 158 7.73 28.15 -22.43
CA THR A 158 7.12 29.27 -23.16
C THR A 158 6.10 30.00 -22.29
N LEU A 159 5.17 29.26 -21.67
CA LEU A 159 4.15 29.80 -20.77
C LEU A 159 4.75 30.46 -19.52
N ALA A 160 5.87 29.95 -19.00
CA ALA A 160 6.57 30.52 -17.86
C ALA A 160 7.14 31.91 -18.16
N ASN A 161 7.46 32.22 -19.42
CA ASN A 161 7.86 33.55 -19.86
C ASN A 161 6.65 34.44 -20.24
N GLU A 162 5.61 33.86 -20.85
CA GLU A 162 4.40 34.59 -21.24
C GLU A 162 3.60 35.11 -20.03
N ILE A 163 3.44 34.32 -18.97
CA ILE A 163 2.61 34.66 -17.80
C ILE A 163 3.10 35.96 -17.11
N PRO A 164 4.38 36.10 -16.71
CA PRO A 164 4.88 37.33 -16.08
C PRO A 164 4.78 38.56 -16.99
N ALA A 165 4.98 38.39 -18.30
CA ALA A 165 4.83 39.48 -19.27
C ALA A 165 3.37 39.96 -19.36
N LEU A 166 2.41 39.02 -19.35
CA LEU A 166 0.98 39.34 -19.35
C LEU A 166 0.53 39.98 -18.02
N GLU A 167 1.07 39.53 -16.88
CA GLU A 167 0.84 40.14 -15.56
C GLU A 167 1.35 41.59 -15.49
N THR A 168 2.55 41.84 -16.03
CA THR A 168 3.13 43.19 -16.11
C THR A 168 2.24 44.12 -16.94
N LYS A 169 1.84 43.67 -18.13
CA LYS A 169 0.95 44.42 -19.02
C LYS A 169 -0.42 44.67 -18.41
N LEU A 170 -0.97 43.69 -17.68
CA LEU A 170 -2.21 43.86 -16.93
C LEU A 170 -2.07 44.92 -15.82
N GLY A 171 -0.93 44.93 -15.13
CA GLY A 171 -0.61 45.94 -14.12
C GLY A 171 -0.55 47.36 -14.70
N GLU A 172 0.05 47.52 -15.88
CA GLU A 172 0.10 48.80 -16.61
C GLU A 172 -1.29 49.29 -17.04
N LEU A 173 -2.10 48.40 -17.63
CA LEU A 173 -3.48 48.73 -18.04
C LEU A 173 -4.35 49.13 -16.84
N LYS A 174 -4.21 48.44 -15.70
CA LYS A 174 -4.92 48.79 -14.46
C LYS A 174 -4.51 50.16 -13.94
N LYS A 175 -3.20 50.48 -13.94
CA LYS A 175 -2.70 51.80 -13.54
C LYS A 175 -3.25 52.91 -14.45
N GLN A 176 -3.19 52.70 -15.77
CA GLN A 176 -3.68 53.69 -16.73
C GLN A 176 -5.19 53.93 -16.60
N ASN A 177 -5.98 52.87 -16.41
CA ASN A 177 -7.42 53.00 -16.23
C ASN A 177 -7.79 53.70 -14.90
N ILE A 178 -7.01 53.51 -13.83
CA ILE A 178 -7.17 54.29 -12.59
C ILE A 178 -6.93 55.79 -12.87
N ILE A 179 -5.85 56.13 -13.58
CA ILE A 179 -5.55 57.53 -13.95
C ILE A 179 -6.68 58.14 -14.78
N ASP A 180 -7.16 57.43 -15.80
CA ASP A 180 -8.26 57.90 -16.65
C ASP A 180 -9.58 58.04 -15.88
N LYS A 181 -9.82 57.17 -14.89
CA LYS A 181 -10.99 57.23 -14.00
C LYS A 181 -10.93 58.43 -13.05
N ASP A 182 -9.78 58.67 -12.42
CA ASP A 182 -9.58 59.80 -11.51
C ASP A 182 -9.68 61.14 -12.28
N ALA A 183 -9.14 61.19 -13.50
CA ALA A 183 -9.28 62.32 -14.41
C ALA A 183 -10.75 62.54 -14.83
N LEU A 184 -11.50 61.47 -15.08
CA LEU A 184 -12.93 61.54 -15.41
C LEU A 184 -13.77 62.08 -14.23
N GLU A 185 -13.49 61.66 -12.99
CA GLU A 185 -14.17 62.20 -11.80
C GLU A 185 -13.85 63.70 -11.64
N THR A 186 -12.58 64.09 -11.76
CA THR A 186 -12.16 65.50 -11.68
C THR A 186 -12.87 66.35 -12.76
N CYS A 187 -12.89 65.90 -14.02
CA CYS A 187 -13.56 66.63 -15.10
C CYS A 187 -15.09 66.69 -14.93
N ARG A 188 -15.73 65.70 -14.28
CA ARG A 188 -17.17 65.75 -13.98
C ARG A 188 -17.49 66.78 -12.91
N GLU A 189 -16.69 66.82 -11.84
CA GLU A 189 -16.82 67.86 -10.80
C GLU A 189 -16.68 69.25 -11.41
N GLU A 190 -15.72 69.45 -12.33
CA GLU A 190 -15.56 70.71 -13.06
C GLU A 190 -16.80 71.03 -13.92
N VAL A 191 -17.37 70.07 -14.64
CA VAL A 191 -18.61 70.28 -15.40
C VAL A 191 -19.77 70.69 -14.50
N ASP A 192 -19.96 70.04 -13.36
CA ASP A 192 -21.04 70.35 -12.41
C ASP A 192 -20.88 71.75 -11.80
N ASP A 193 -19.64 72.15 -11.50
CA ASP A 193 -19.29 73.49 -11.01
C ASP A 193 -19.59 74.56 -12.07
N TRP A 194 -19.20 74.34 -13.33
CA TRP A 194 -19.45 75.26 -14.44
C TRP A 194 -20.94 75.32 -14.85
N ASP A 195 -21.67 74.20 -14.80
CA ASP A 195 -23.12 74.17 -15.08
C ASP A 195 -23.90 74.92 -13.98
N SER A 196 -23.48 74.78 -12.72
CA SER A 196 -23.99 75.56 -11.59
C SER A 196 -23.72 77.06 -11.73
N ALA A 197 -22.53 77.44 -12.21
CA ALA A 197 -22.18 78.83 -12.49
C ALA A 197 -23.03 79.41 -13.65
N LEU A 198 -23.26 78.62 -14.71
CA LEU A 198 -24.14 79.01 -15.83
C LEU A 198 -25.59 79.22 -15.37
N GLY A 199 -26.11 78.37 -14.48
CA GLY A 199 -27.44 78.56 -13.87
C GLY A 199 -27.56 79.86 -13.05
N ARG A 200 -26.50 80.23 -12.33
CA ARG A 200 -26.40 81.50 -11.59
C ARG A 200 -26.37 82.72 -12.51
N ILE A 201 -25.63 82.64 -13.62
CA ILE A 201 -25.59 83.70 -14.64
C ILE A 201 -26.98 83.90 -15.26
N ARG A 202 -27.65 82.81 -15.66
CA ARG A 202 -29.00 82.83 -16.26
C ARG A 202 -30.10 83.35 -15.33
N SER A 203 -29.89 83.26 -14.01
CA SER A 203 -30.79 83.82 -12.98
C SER A 203 -30.48 85.29 -12.62
N GLY A 204 -29.53 85.92 -13.31
CA GLY A 204 -29.27 87.35 -13.25
C GLY A 204 -28.08 87.79 -12.39
N GLN A 205 -27.24 86.86 -11.89
CA GLN A 205 -25.98 87.22 -11.21
C GLN A 205 -24.91 87.68 -12.20
N SER A 206 -24.10 88.67 -11.78
CA SER A 206 -22.90 89.11 -12.51
C SER A 206 -21.90 87.94 -12.66
N ILE A 207 -21.28 87.83 -13.84
CA ILE A 207 -20.33 86.76 -14.19
C ILE A 207 -19.22 86.64 -13.15
N ASN A 208 -18.65 87.77 -12.70
CA ASN A 208 -17.60 87.80 -11.68
C ASN A 208 -18.05 87.17 -10.35
N ALA A 209 -19.32 87.30 -9.97
CA ALA A 209 -19.87 86.70 -8.75
C ALA A 209 -20.21 85.22 -8.93
N ALA A 210 -20.68 84.83 -10.13
CA ALA A 210 -21.02 83.45 -10.46
C ALA A 210 -19.78 82.56 -10.61
N THR A 211 -18.65 83.12 -11.09
CA THR A 211 -17.37 82.40 -11.31
C THR A 211 -16.35 82.56 -10.17
N ALA A 212 -16.57 83.47 -9.20
CA ALA A 212 -15.64 83.76 -8.09
C ALA A 212 -15.22 82.57 -7.22
N ASN A 213 -15.94 81.45 -7.29
CA ASN A 213 -15.68 80.24 -6.50
C ASN A 213 -15.27 79.02 -7.35
N LEU A 214 -15.20 79.16 -8.67
CA LEU A 214 -14.65 78.12 -9.55
C LEU A 214 -13.14 77.99 -9.29
N GLY A 215 -12.66 76.78 -9.02
CA GLY A 215 -11.21 76.50 -8.90
C GLY A 215 -10.56 76.75 -7.53
N LYS A 216 -11.30 77.07 -6.45
CA LYS A 216 -10.68 77.27 -5.10
C LYS A 216 -10.25 75.98 -4.39
N ARG A 217 -10.40 74.80 -5.00
CA ARG A 217 -9.97 73.51 -4.45
C ARG A 217 -8.83 72.85 -5.26
N LYS A 218 -7.79 73.61 -5.64
CA LYS A 218 -6.49 73.01 -5.99
C LYS A 218 -5.37 74.04 -5.85
N ARG A 219 -4.52 73.89 -4.84
CA ARG A 219 -3.22 74.59 -4.75
C ARG A 219 -2.15 73.58 -4.40
N THR A 220 -1.20 73.43 -5.31
CA THR A 220 0.24 73.32 -5.00
C THR A 220 1.06 73.77 -6.21
N ASP A 221 1.76 74.88 -6.01
CA ASP A 221 3.02 75.42 -6.55
C ASP A 221 3.31 75.58 -8.05
N GLY A 222 3.73 76.81 -8.40
CA GLY A 222 4.46 77.16 -9.63
C GLY A 222 4.27 78.63 -10.07
N ASP A 223 5.33 79.42 -10.02
CA ASP A 223 5.44 80.90 -10.07
C ASP A 223 4.92 81.70 -11.29
N MET A 224 4.40 82.90 -10.96
CA MET A 224 4.68 84.27 -11.46
C MET A 224 4.54 84.63 -12.97
N PHE A 225 3.60 85.54 -13.30
CA PHE A 225 3.89 86.95 -13.68
C PHE A 225 2.59 87.78 -13.90
N ASP A 226 2.63 89.01 -13.38
CA ASP A 226 1.61 90.07 -13.45
C ASP A 226 1.36 90.61 -14.87
N ILE A 227 0.14 91.12 -15.12
CA ILE A 227 -0.18 92.55 -15.35
C ILE A 227 -1.66 92.65 -15.79
N SER A 228 -2.46 93.43 -15.06
CA SER A 228 -3.76 93.99 -15.51
C SER A 228 -3.53 95.41 -16.08
N PRO A 229 -4.41 95.96 -16.94
CA PRO A 229 -5.55 96.70 -16.38
C PRO A 229 -6.87 96.65 -17.17
N SER A 230 -7.93 96.66 -16.36
CA SER A 230 -9.32 97.12 -16.53
C SER A 230 -9.68 98.11 -17.66
N MET A 231 -10.86 97.89 -18.26
CA MET A 231 -11.94 98.92 -18.35
C MET A 231 -13.28 98.23 -18.70
N GLU A 232 -14.38 98.75 -18.15
CA GLU A 232 -15.68 98.10 -18.05
C GLU A 232 -16.73 98.70 -19.02
N VAL A 233 -17.77 97.89 -19.27
CA VAL A 233 -19.13 98.18 -19.78
C VAL A 233 -19.38 98.14 -21.30
N GLY A 234 -19.97 97.01 -21.72
CA GLY A 234 -21.14 97.03 -22.63
C GLY A 234 -21.12 96.07 -23.82
N ILE A 235 -21.27 94.75 -23.61
CA ILE A 235 -21.94 93.76 -24.51
C ILE A 235 -22.22 92.50 -23.66
N ARG A 236 -23.45 92.30 -23.16
CA ARG A 236 -23.83 91.11 -22.35
C ARG A 236 -23.95 89.79 -23.16
N LEU A 237 -23.86 89.82 -24.49
CA LEU A 237 -24.10 88.66 -25.37
C LEU A 237 -22.83 87.86 -25.75
N SER A 238 -21.63 88.39 -25.48
CA SER A 238 -20.36 87.75 -25.91
C SER A 238 -19.77 86.78 -24.88
N GLU A 239 -20.12 86.93 -23.60
CA GLU A 239 -19.47 86.21 -22.50
C GLU A 239 -20.24 84.95 -22.08
N GLU A 240 -21.58 84.94 -22.16
CA GLU A 240 -22.39 83.72 -21.99
C GLU A 240 -22.04 82.66 -23.04
N SER A 241 -21.81 83.08 -24.30
CA SER A 241 -21.40 82.19 -25.39
C SER A 241 -20.03 81.54 -25.14
N GLN A 242 -19.10 82.24 -24.48
CA GLN A 242 -17.78 81.70 -24.12
C GLN A 242 -17.86 80.65 -23.01
N VAL A 243 -18.70 80.88 -21.99
CA VAL A 243 -18.95 79.90 -20.92
C VAL A 243 -19.66 78.66 -21.47
N GLU A 244 -20.62 78.83 -22.38
CA GLU A 244 -21.29 77.73 -23.07
C GLU A 244 -20.34 76.93 -23.98
N GLN A 245 -19.42 77.60 -24.69
CA GLN A 245 -18.38 76.93 -25.48
C GLN A 245 -17.41 76.13 -24.61
N HIS A 246 -16.98 76.68 -23.47
CA HIS A 246 -16.12 75.98 -22.51
C HIS A 246 -16.80 74.77 -21.88
N LEU A 247 -18.08 74.89 -21.53
CA LEU A 247 -18.91 73.78 -21.04
C LEU A 247 -19.09 72.68 -22.10
N CYS A 248 -19.27 73.07 -23.37
CA CYS A 248 -19.31 72.13 -24.50
C CYS A 248 -17.98 71.37 -24.66
N ALA A 249 -16.84 72.07 -24.52
CA ALA A 249 -15.52 71.44 -24.57
C ALA A 249 -15.28 70.47 -23.41
N LEU A 250 -15.63 70.85 -22.18
CA LEU A 250 -15.55 69.97 -21.00
C LEU A 250 -16.48 68.76 -21.12
N LYS A 251 -17.71 68.93 -21.60
CA LYS A 251 -18.66 67.82 -21.85
C LYS A 251 -18.11 66.86 -22.92
N ALA A 252 -17.43 67.37 -23.96
CA ALA A 252 -16.74 66.54 -24.95
C ALA A 252 -15.55 65.77 -24.34
N GLN A 253 -14.77 66.42 -23.47
CA GLN A 253 -13.66 65.78 -22.74
C GLN A 253 -14.13 64.70 -21.77
N VAL A 254 -15.25 64.91 -21.07
CA VAL A 254 -15.90 63.88 -20.23
C VAL A 254 -16.34 62.69 -21.07
N GLN A 255 -16.89 62.91 -22.27
CA GLN A 255 -17.30 61.82 -23.16
C GLN A 255 -16.10 61.03 -23.70
N ASP A 256 -14.99 61.71 -24.01
CA ASP A 256 -13.73 61.06 -24.41
C ASP A 256 -13.11 60.23 -23.28
N LEU A 257 -12.97 60.80 -22.08
CA LEU A 257 -12.46 60.09 -20.90
C LEU A 257 -13.36 58.91 -20.52
N ARG A 258 -14.70 59.06 -20.62
CA ARG A 258 -15.65 57.95 -20.42
C ARG A 258 -15.42 56.82 -21.43
N ASN A 259 -15.16 57.16 -22.68
CA ASN A 259 -14.84 56.17 -23.70
C ASN A 259 -13.49 55.48 -23.42
N ARG A 260 -12.46 56.23 -23.00
CA ARG A 260 -11.15 55.69 -22.61
C ARG A 260 -11.24 54.73 -21.43
N VAL A 261 -11.95 55.09 -20.36
CA VAL A 261 -12.20 54.21 -19.21
C VAL A 261 -12.94 52.94 -19.63
N ARG A 262 -13.96 53.06 -20.49
CA ARG A 262 -14.71 51.91 -21.01
C ARG A 262 -13.80 50.96 -21.81
N VAL A 263 -13.05 51.48 -22.78
CA VAL A 263 -12.13 50.69 -23.61
C VAL A 263 -11.02 50.08 -22.76
N GLY A 264 -10.48 50.83 -21.79
CA GLY A 264 -9.51 50.32 -20.82
C GLY A 264 -10.08 49.20 -19.97
N HIS A 265 -11.35 49.27 -19.57
CA HIS A 265 -12.01 48.22 -18.80
C HIS A 265 -12.23 46.95 -19.63
N GLU A 266 -12.67 47.09 -20.88
CA GLU A 266 -12.79 45.98 -21.83
C GLU A 266 -11.44 45.31 -22.10
N ALA A 267 -10.37 46.10 -22.26
CA ALA A 267 -9.00 45.60 -22.44
C ALA A 267 -8.49 44.85 -21.20
N ILE A 268 -8.76 45.36 -19.98
CA ILE A 268 -8.43 44.67 -18.72
C ILE A 268 -9.16 43.33 -18.64
N ASN A 269 -10.47 43.31 -18.89
CA ASN A 269 -11.27 42.07 -18.83
C ASN A 269 -10.78 41.02 -19.83
N SER A 270 -10.45 41.44 -21.07
CA SER A 270 -9.89 40.55 -22.09
C SER A 270 -8.52 40.00 -21.68
N GLN A 271 -7.67 40.86 -21.10
CA GLN A 271 -6.33 40.47 -20.65
C GLN A 271 -6.39 39.53 -19.43
N GLU A 272 -7.31 39.74 -18.49
CA GLU A 272 -7.55 38.84 -17.34
C GLU A 272 -8.04 37.46 -17.80
N GLN A 273 -8.94 37.42 -18.78
CA GLN A 273 -9.37 36.15 -19.38
C GLN A 273 -8.21 35.41 -20.04
N ASN A 274 -7.38 36.10 -20.83
CA ASN A 274 -6.23 35.51 -21.49
C ASN A 274 -5.20 34.98 -20.47
N LEU A 275 -4.84 35.78 -19.46
CA LEU A 275 -3.97 35.36 -18.37
C LEU A 275 -4.53 34.13 -17.64
N GLY A 276 -5.83 34.13 -17.35
CA GLY A 276 -6.52 33.00 -16.75
C GLY A 276 -6.45 31.73 -17.60
N LEU A 277 -6.56 31.84 -18.93
CA LEU A 277 -6.41 30.71 -19.85
C LEU A 277 -4.98 30.17 -19.86
N ARG A 278 -3.95 31.04 -19.90
CA ARG A 278 -2.54 30.63 -19.90
C ARG A 278 -2.11 29.97 -18.59
N ILE A 279 -2.59 30.49 -17.45
CA ILE A 279 -2.35 29.87 -16.14
C ILE A 279 -2.99 28.48 -16.09
N ARG A 280 -4.25 28.34 -16.54
CA ARG A 280 -4.92 27.03 -16.59
C ARG A 280 -4.22 26.05 -17.52
N GLU A 281 -3.78 26.50 -18.70
CA GLU A 281 -3.01 25.71 -19.66
C GLU A 281 -1.73 25.17 -19.00
N LYS A 282 -0.94 26.05 -18.35
CA LYS A 282 0.28 25.66 -17.63
C LYS A 282 0.00 24.66 -16.51
N THR A 283 -1.03 24.90 -15.69
CA THR A 283 -1.40 23.99 -14.60
C THR A 283 -1.83 22.62 -15.13
N SER A 284 -2.65 22.57 -16.18
CA SER A 284 -3.09 21.31 -16.80
C SER A 284 -1.92 20.49 -17.32
N LEU A 285 -0.98 21.12 -18.05
CA LEU A 285 0.20 20.43 -18.57
C LEU A 285 1.07 19.86 -17.45
N LEU A 286 1.28 20.62 -16.37
CA LEU A 286 2.03 20.14 -15.20
C LEU A 286 1.35 18.95 -14.51
N GLU A 287 0.01 18.99 -14.39
CA GLU A 287 -0.79 17.88 -13.85
C GLU A 287 -0.68 16.63 -14.72
N ASP A 288 -0.88 16.77 -16.03
CA ASP A 288 -0.82 15.66 -17.01
C ASP A 288 0.56 15.01 -17.04
N MET A 289 1.62 15.82 -17.04
CA MET A 289 3.00 15.33 -16.96
C MET A 289 3.27 14.58 -15.66
N LYS A 290 2.80 15.11 -14.52
CA LYS A 290 2.97 14.45 -13.23
C LYS A 290 2.25 13.11 -13.17
N ILE A 291 1.01 13.04 -13.69
CA ILE A 291 0.25 11.78 -13.80
C ILE A 291 1.03 10.77 -14.65
N SER A 292 1.53 11.20 -15.82
CA SER A 292 2.30 10.35 -16.74
C SER A 292 3.58 9.82 -16.09
N CYS A 293 4.34 10.69 -15.42
CA CYS A 293 5.58 10.33 -14.72
C CYS A 293 5.33 9.36 -13.58
N ILE A 294 4.31 9.59 -12.74
CA ILE A 294 3.95 8.68 -11.65
C ILE A 294 3.59 7.30 -12.22
N LYS A 295 2.77 7.25 -13.28
CA LYS A 295 2.34 5.99 -13.89
C LYS A 295 3.50 5.21 -14.49
N LYS A 296 4.35 5.85 -15.30
CA LYS A 296 5.53 5.21 -15.90
C LYS A 296 6.52 4.75 -14.83
N ARG A 297 6.81 5.59 -13.83
CA ARG A 297 7.68 5.23 -12.71
C ARG A 297 7.15 4.03 -11.94
N ASN A 298 5.87 4.04 -11.60
CA ASN A 298 5.24 2.95 -10.86
C ASN A 298 5.31 1.63 -11.64
N GLN A 299 5.10 1.68 -12.96
CA GLN A 299 5.21 0.50 -13.82
C GLN A 299 6.64 -0.03 -13.90
N ALA A 300 7.61 0.84 -14.18
CA ALA A 300 9.03 0.48 -14.26
C ALA A 300 9.54 -0.07 -12.92
N SER A 301 9.23 0.61 -11.82
CA SER A 301 9.58 0.19 -10.45
C SER A 301 8.99 -1.18 -10.13
N ALA A 302 7.71 -1.39 -10.42
CA ALA A 302 7.06 -2.68 -10.17
C ALA A 302 7.63 -3.80 -11.03
N GLN A 303 8.04 -3.53 -12.27
CA GLN A 303 8.72 -4.51 -13.12
C GLN A 303 10.12 -4.84 -12.58
N ARG A 304 10.89 -3.82 -12.17
CA ARG A 304 12.22 -3.98 -11.59
C ARG A 304 12.19 -4.82 -10.32
N ILE A 305 11.29 -4.51 -9.38
CA ILE A 305 11.14 -5.27 -8.12
C ILE A 305 10.81 -6.75 -8.40
N ARG A 306 9.96 -7.04 -9.39
CA ARG A 306 9.64 -8.43 -9.77
C ARG A 306 10.84 -9.14 -10.36
N GLN A 307 11.61 -8.45 -11.19
CA GLN A 307 12.84 -8.98 -11.79
C GLN A 307 13.89 -9.26 -10.71
N ASP A 308 14.19 -8.29 -9.85
CA ASP A 308 15.18 -8.42 -8.77
C ASP A 308 14.80 -9.52 -7.78
N PHE A 309 13.51 -9.72 -7.53
CA PHE A 309 13.04 -10.85 -6.72
C PHE A 309 13.31 -12.19 -7.40
N ALA A 310 13.02 -12.32 -8.69
CA ALA A 310 13.25 -13.56 -9.44
C ALA A 310 14.75 -13.85 -9.60
N ASP A 311 15.55 -12.84 -9.92
CA ASP A 311 17.00 -12.92 -9.99
C ASP A 311 17.60 -13.30 -8.62
N GLY A 312 17.09 -12.70 -7.55
CA GLY A 312 17.51 -13.03 -6.20
C GLY A 312 17.22 -14.47 -5.76
N VAL A 313 16.16 -15.08 -6.29
CA VAL A 313 15.89 -16.52 -6.10
C VAL A 313 16.81 -17.35 -6.97
N ARG A 314 17.07 -16.92 -8.22
CA ARG A 314 18.00 -17.59 -9.13
C ARG A 314 19.42 -17.64 -8.55
N GLU A 315 19.93 -16.52 -8.02
CA GLU A 315 21.26 -16.45 -7.39
C GLU A 315 21.41 -17.46 -6.25
N ILE A 316 20.37 -17.62 -5.41
CA ILE A 316 20.37 -18.60 -4.32
C ILE A 316 20.34 -20.02 -4.88
N ASP A 317 19.47 -20.28 -5.86
CA ASP A 317 19.36 -21.59 -6.50
C ASP A 317 20.67 -21.98 -7.22
N GLU A 318 21.40 -21.02 -7.80
CA GLU A 318 22.72 -21.20 -8.42
C GLU A 318 23.80 -21.47 -7.36
N ALA A 319 23.89 -20.64 -6.31
CA ALA A 319 24.86 -20.78 -5.22
C ALA A 319 24.71 -22.06 -4.39
N THR A 320 23.51 -22.65 -4.40
CA THR A 320 23.20 -23.91 -3.70
C THR A 320 23.20 -25.13 -4.62
N THR A 321 23.45 -24.95 -5.92
CA THR A 321 23.56 -26.09 -6.84
C THR A 321 24.83 -26.86 -6.52
N PRO A 322 24.76 -28.17 -6.22
CA PRO A 322 25.96 -28.98 -6.10
C PRO A 322 26.69 -29.04 -7.45
N ASP A 323 28.02 -28.97 -7.45
CA ASP A 323 28.81 -29.18 -8.67
C ASP A 323 28.54 -30.58 -9.24
N GLN A 324 28.79 -30.79 -10.54
CA GLN A 324 28.63 -32.12 -11.17
C GLN A 324 29.47 -33.22 -10.50
N SER A 325 30.51 -32.84 -9.77
CA SER A 325 31.38 -33.74 -9.00
C SER A 325 30.93 -33.98 -7.55
N ASP A 326 29.90 -33.27 -7.09
CA ASP A 326 29.36 -33.38 -5.73
C ASP A 326 28.48 -34.62 -5.60
N ALA A 327 28.64 -35.39 -4.51
CA ALA A 327 27.85 -36.57 -4.19
C ALA A 327 26.35 -36.30 -4.06
N PHE A 328 25.94 -35.03 -3.91
CA PHE A 328 24.54 -34.62 -3.81
C PHE A 328 23.94 -34.10 -5.13
N PHE A 329 24.71 -34.07 -6.22
CA PHE A 329 24.22 -33.65 -7.55
C PHE A 329 23.10 -34.57 -8.05
N ASN A 330 21.98 -33.99 -8.47
CA ASN A 330 20.85 -34.72 -9.05
C ASN A 330 20.50 -34.13 -10.42
N PRO A 331 20.80 -34.82 -11.53
CA PRO A 331 20.58 -34.32 -12.89
C PRO A 331 19.10 -34.21 -13.28
N ASP A 332 18.19 -34.88 -12.55
CA ASP A 332 16.77 -34.95 -12.89
C ASP A 332 15.91 -33.82 -12.28
N ASN A 333 16.50 -32.89 -11.53
CA ASN A 333 15.76 -31.73 -11.01
C ASN A 333 15.76 -30.59 -12.03
N PRO A 334 14.63 -30.32 -12.72
CA PRO A 334 14.56 -29.20 -13.65
C PRO A 334 14.75 -27.87 -12.89
N PRO A 335 15.35 -26.85 -13.53
CA PRO A 335 15.46 -25.53 -12.93
C PRO A 335 14.08 -24.97 -12.66
N ARG A 336 14.00 -24.14 -11.61
CA ARG A 336 12.77 -23.44 -11.26
C ARG A 336 12.37 -22.49 -12.39
N ASP A 337 11.07 -22.37 -12.62
CA ASP A 337 10.51 -21.39 -13.55
C ASP A 337 10.53 -19.99 -12.92
N TYR A 338 11.62 -19.24 -13.16
CA TYR A 338 11.81 -17.90 -12.62
C TYR A 338 10.83 -16.87 -13.20
N GLU A 339 10.35 -17.07 -14.43
CA GLU A 339 9.33 -16.20 -15.04
C GLU A 339 7.98 -16.36 -14.32
N LYS A 340 7.63 -17.58 -13.91
CA LYS A 340 6.45 -17.81 -13.07
C LYS A 340 6.58 -17.16 -11.68
N ILE A 341 7.77 -17.11 -11.10
CA ILE A 341 8.01 -16.40 -9.83
C ILE A 341 7.85 -14.90 -10.02
N LYS A 342 8.50 -14.34 -11.05
CA LYS A 342 8.40 -12.94 -11.44
C LYS A 342 6.95 -12.51 -11.65
N ALA A 343 6.17 -13.31 -12.39
CA ALA A 343 4.75 -13.08 -12.62
C ALA A 343 3.88 -13.29 -11.35
N GLY A 344 4.34 -14.15 -10.44
CA GLY A 344 3.66 -14.46 -9.19
C GLY A 344 3.74 -13.36 -8.13
N LEU A 345 4.82 -12.56 -8.12
CA LEU A 345 5.01 -11.51 -7.13
C LEU A 345 4.04 -10.33 -7.35
N ARG A 346 3.22 -10.07 -6.33
CA ARG A 346 2.32 -8.92 -6.31
C ARG A 346 3.10 -7.69 -5.82
N VAL A 347 3.12 -6.65 -6.64
CA VAL A 347 3.72 -5.35 -6.30
C VAL A 347 2.66 -4.27 -6.41
N PHE A 348 2.48 -3.50 -5.35
CA PHE A 348 1.54 -2.39 -5.26
C PHE A 348 2.32 -1.09 -5.06
N CYS A 349 2.11 -0.12 -5.93
CA CYS A 349 2.66 1.22 -5.79
C CYS A 349 1.54 2.11 -5.21
N ILE A 350 1.75 2.70 -4.03
CA ILE A 350 0.68 3.39 -3.27
C ILE A 350 1.07 4.79 -2.75
N SER A 351 0.08 5.67 -2.67
CA SER A 351 0.15 6.91 -1.88
C SER A 351 -0.96 6.92 -0.83
N SER A 352 -0.57 6.78 0.45
CA SER A 352 -1.52 6.88 1.55
C SER A 352 -2.04 8.31 1.76
N ARG A 353 -1.18 9.32 1.55
CA ARG A 353 -1.56 10.72 1.75
C ARG A 353 -2.52 11.22 0.68
N ALA A 354 -2.25 10.91 -0.60
CA ALA A 354 -3.17 11.24 -1.68
C ALA A 354 -4.54 10.60 -1.43
N TYR A 355 -4.57 9.31 -1.05
CA TYR A 355 -5.81 8.62 -0.76
C TYR A 355 -6.59 9.26 0.39
N GLN A 356 -5.92 9.59 1.49
CA GLN A 356 -6.54 10.26 2.63
C GLN A 356 -7.09 11.65 2.27
N LYS A 357 -6.37 12.43 1.45
CA LYS A 357 -6.82 13.77 1.03
C LYS A 357 -8.04 13.68 0.11
N LEU A 358 -7.98 12.82 -0.91
CA LEU A 358 -9.08 12.61 -1.88
C LEU A 358 -10.36 12.07 -1.23
N ASN A 359 -10.24 11.30 -0.15
CA ASN A 359 -11.39 10.81 0.63
C ASN A 359 -11.81 11.73 1.79
N GLY A 360 -11.31 12.97 1.84
CA GLY A 360 -11.72 13.96 2.86
C GLY A 360 -11.24 13.67 4.28
N MET A 361 -10.27 12.76 4.46
CA MET A 361 -9.72 12.41 5.78
C MET A 361 -8.68 13.42 6.29
N MET A 362 -8.21 14.32 5.43
CA MET A 362 -7.25 15.39 5.75
C MET A 362 -7.75 16.76 5.27
N PRO A 363 -8.82 17.32 5.86
CA PRO A 363 -9.39 18.58 5.40
C PRO A 363 -8.42 19.76 5.56
N ASN A 364 -7.73 19.83 6.71
CA ASN A 364 -6.89 20.98 7.09
C ASN A 364 -5.40 20.84 6.71
N VAL A 365 -5.06 19.88 5.85
CA VAL A 365 -3.67 19.66 5.43
C VAL A 365 -3.56 20.02 3.95
N ASP A 366 -2.72 21.00 3.65
CA ASP A 366 -2.32 21.30 2.28
C ASP A 366 -1.44 20.14 1.79
N PHE A 367 -1.98 19.40 0.83
CA PHE A 367 -1.32 18.27 0.22
C PHE A 367 -1.69 18.28 -1.25
N ASP A 368 -0.66 18.30 -2.09
CA ASP A 368 -0.81 18.36 -3.54
C ASP A 368 -1.28 17.02 -4.10
N THR A 369 -2.46 17.02 -4.73
CA THR A 369 -3.07 15.85 -5.36
C THR A 369 -3.03 15.87 -6.89
N SER A 370 -2.35 16.85 -7.49
CA SER A 370 -2.20 17.03 -8.96
C SER A 370 -1.81 15.76 -9.73
N GLY A 371 -1.10 14.82 -9.09
CA GLY A 371 -0.68 13.55 -9.69
C GLY A 371 -1.71 12.42 -9.64
N PHE A 372 -2.93 12.66 -9.12
CA PHE A 372 -3.96 11.63 -8.90
C PHE A 372 -5.33 12.18 -9.29
N GLY A 373 -5.91 11.67 -10.37
CA GLY A 373 -7.23 12.11 -10.83
C GLY A 373 -8.36 11.63 -9.91
N ASN A 374 -8.18 10.46 -9.28
CA ASN A 374 -9.16 9.89 -8.35
C ASN A 374 -8.49 9.02 -7.27
N SER A 375 -9.29 8.50 -6.34
CA SER A 375 -8.78 7.66 -5.24
C SER A 375 -8.16 6.33 -5.70
N ASP A 376 -8.53 5.80 -6.86
CA ASP A 376 -8.01 4.54 -7.40
C ASP A 376 -6.56 4.71 -7.90
N ASP A 377 -6.23 5.87 -8.44
CA ASP A 377 -4.87 6.22 -8.91
C ASP A 377 -3.82 6.16 -7.79
N THR A 378 -4.27 6.23 -6.53
CA THR A 378 -3.41 6.13 -5.35
C THR A 378 -2.94 4.72 -5.02
N GLY A 379 -3.49 3.69 -5.69
CA GLY A 379 -3.17 2.28 -5.49
C GLY A 379 -3.72 1.65 -4.20
N ILE A 380 -4.24 2.44 -3.26
CA ILE A 380 -4.80 1.94 -2.00
C ILE A 380 -6.02 1.01 -2.22
N PRO A 381 -7.00 1.34 -3.10
CA PRO A 381 -8.13 0.46 -3.37
C PRO A 381 -7.71 -0.93 -3.89
N GLY A 382 -6.72 -0.98 -4.79
CA GLY A 382 -6.15 -2.25 -5.27
C GLY A 382 -5.52 -3.07 -4.14
N LEU A 383 -4.82 -2.42 -3.20
CA LEU A 383 -4.26 -3.06 -2.01
C LEU A 383 -5.37 -3.57 -1.06
N GLN A 384 -6.46 -2.82 -0.89
CA GLN A 384 -7.63 -3.25 -0.10
C GLN A 384 -8.29 -4.49 -0.71
N ALA A 385 -8.50 -4.50 -2.04
CA ALA A 385 -9.04 -5.65 -2.76
C ALA A 385 -8.12 -6.88 -2.64
N HIS A 386 -6.80 -6.67 -2.66
CA HIS A 386 -5.85 -7.74 -2.40
C HIS A 386 -5.98 -8.34 -0.99
N ALA A 387 -6.12 -7.49 0.04
CA ALA A 387 -6.36 -7.94 1.42
C ALA A 387 -7.63 -8.81 1.55
N GLN A 388 -8.70 -8.38 0.87
CA GLN A 388 -9.96 -9.12 0.83
C GLN A 388 -9.79 -10.47 0.14
N LYS A 389 -9.14 -10.48 -1.03
CA LYS A 389 -8.89 -11.69 -1.82
C LYS A 389 -8.06 -12.74 -1.07
N LEU A 390 -7.10 -12.33 -0.24
CA LEU A 390 -6.29 -13.25 0.57
C LEU A 390 -7.13 -14.08 1.57
N THR A 391 -8.31 -13.60 1.95
CA THR A 391 -9.18 -14.25 2.95
C THR A 391 -10.46 -14.82 2.37
N GLU A 392 -10.80 -14.46 1.13
CA GLU A 392 -12.01 -14.88 0.44
C GLU A 392 -12.12 -16.40 0.31
N SER A 393 -11.05 -17.10 -0.08
CA SER A 393 -11.05 -18.56 -0.22
C SER A 393 -11.37 -19.27 1.09
N TYR A 394 -10.78 -18.79 2.20
CA TYR A 394 -11.04 -19.30 3.54
C TYR A 394 -12.48 -19.02 4.00
N ARG A 395 -12.97 -17.81 3.74
CA ARG A 395 -14.35 -17.43 4.07
C ARG A 395 -15.34 -18.28 3.26
N ASN A 396 -15.12 -18.45 1.97
CA ASN A 396 -15.96 -19.28 1.10
C ASN A 396 -15.97 -20.74 1.55
N ALA A 397 -14.80 -21.32 1.83
CA ALA A 397 -14.71 -22.69 2.37
C ALA A 397 -15.49 -22.83 3.69
N ARG A 398 -15.41 -21.83 4.58
CA ARG A 398 -16.16 -21.82 5.84
C ARG A 398 -17.66 -21.66 5.65
N CYS A 399 -18.11 -20.77 4.77
CA CYS A 399 -19.52 -20.59 4.43
C CYS A 399 -20.11 -21.88 3.83
N ARG A 400 -19.38 -22.52 2.91
CA ARG A 400 -19.80 -23.81 2.33
C ARG A 400 -19.89 -24.92 3.37
N ASP A 401 -18.91 -25.03 4.28
CA ASP A 401 -18.97 -25.96 5.42
C ASP A 401 -20.24 -25.77 6.28
N ILE A 402 -20.64 -24.52 6.53
CA ILE A 402 -21.88 -24.22 7.26
C ILE A 402 -23.12 -24.63 6.45
N LEU A 403 -23.17 -24.30 5.16
CA LEU A 403 -24.29 -24.64 4.28
C LEU A 403 -24.47 -26.16 4.13
N VAL A 404 -23.37 -26.91 3.97
CA VAL A 404 -23.39 -28.37 3.92
C VAL A 404 -23.95 -28.96 5.21
N LYS A 405 -23.54 -28.45 6.37
CA LYS A 405 -24.06 -28.88 7.68
C LYS A 405 -25.53 -28.55 7.86
N LEU A 406 -25.96 -27.36 7.43
CA LEU A 406 -27.35 -26.94 7.49
C LEU A 406 -28.22 -27.80 6.58
N TYR A 407 -27.78 -28.05 5.34
CA TYR A 407 -28.47 -28.94 4.40
C TYR A 407 -28.58 -30.36 4.97
N ALA A 408 -27.51 -30.90 5.56
CA ALA A 408 -27.54 -32.21 6.19
C ALA A 408 -28.54 -32.29 7.35
N LEU A 409 -28.63 -31.24 8.17
CA LEU A 409 -29.61 -31.15 9.24
C LEU A 409 -31.04 -31.12 8.69
N LEU A 410 -31.31 -30.27 7.70
CA LEU A 410 -32.65 -30.15 7.08
C LEU A 410 -33.06 -31.45 6.36
N ALA A 411 -32.14 -32.08 5.64
CA ALA A 411 -32.37 -33.38 5.01
C ALA A 411 -32.68 -34.46 6.05
N SER A 412 -31.98 -34.47 7.18
CA SER A 412 -32.28 -35.38 8.29
C SER A 412 -33.69 -35.14 8.84
N ILE A 413 -34.08 -33.88 9.10
CA ILE A 413 -35.43 -33.53 9.56
C ILE A 413 -36.48 -33.98 8.54
N ALA A 414 -36.25 -33.75 7.24
CA ALA A 414 -37.16 -34.18 6.19
C ALA A 414 -37.35 -35.71 6.20
N CYS A 415 -36.27 -36.49 6.29
CA CYS A 415 -36.35 -37.94 6.39
C CYS A 415 -37.10 -38.42 7.66
N TRP A 416 -36.98 -37.71 8.78
CA TRP A 416 -37.74 -38.01 9.99
C TRP A 416 -39.24 -37.75 9.81
N VAL A 417 -39.61 -36.67 9.13
CA VAL A 417 -41.01 -36.32 8.86
C VAL A 417 -41.66 -37.28 7.86
N THR A 418 -40.92 -37.78 6.87
CA THR A 418 -41.44 -38.71 5.85
C THR A 418 -41.37 -40.19 6.27
N GLY A 419 -41.04 -40.49 7.52
CA GLY A 419 -40.52 -41.76 8.09
C GLY A 419 -41.21 -43.11 7.83
N HIS A 420 -42.15 -43.22 6.88
CA HIS A 420 -42.81 -44.47 6.48
C HIS A 420 -42.46 -44.94 5.05
N ASP A 421 -41.55 -44.27 4.34
CA ASP A 421 -41.25 -44.61 2.93
C ASP A 421 -40.66 -46.02 2.75
N ILE A 422 -39.91 -46.53 3.73
CA ILE A 422 -39.36 -47.90 3.72
C ILE A 422 -40.47 -48.93 3.89
N GLU A 423 -41.42 -48.68 4.81
CA GLU A 423 -42.59 -49.54 5.04
C GLU A 423 -43.53 -49.54 3.82
N ARG A 424 -43.80 -48.36 3.25
CA ARG A 424 -44.60 -48.20 2.01
C ARG A 424 -43.95 -48.89 0.80
N ALA A 425 -42.62 -48.96 0.76
CA ALA A 425 -41.88 -49.68 -0.26
C ALA A 425 -41.92 -51.21 -0.10
N GLY A 426 -42.51 -51.74 0.99
CA GLY A 426 -42.51 -53.17 1.29
C GLY A 426 -41.11 -53.72 1.61
N LEU A 427 -40.20 -52.86 2.06
CA LEU A 427 -38.81 -53.23 2.35
C LEU A 427 -38.59 -53.48 3.84
N ASP A 428 -37.80 -54.50 4.14
CA ASP A 428 -37.31 -54.74 5.50
C ASP A 428 -36.19 -53.76 5.84
N GLN A 429 -36.43 -52.89 6.82
CA GLN A 429 -35.46 -51.93 7.35
C GLN A 429 -34.17 -52.62 7.80
N LYS A 430 -34.26 -53.84 8.37
CA LYS A 430 -33.10 -54.59 8.86
C LYS A 430 -32.20 -55.05 7.72
N SER A 431 -32.78 -55.51 6.62
CA SER A 431 -32.06 -55.86 5.39
C SER A 431 -31.35 -54.67 4.73
N ILE A 432 -32.02 -53.51 4.63
CA ILE A 432 -31.39 -52.27 4.12
C ILE A 432 -30.23 -51.84 5.02
N SER A 433 -30.43 -51.81 6.33
CA SER A 433 -29.41 -51.44 7.31
C SER A 433 -28.20 -52.38 7.26
N THR A 434 -28.45 -53.69 7.10
CA THR A 434 -27.39 -54.70 6.96
C THR A 434 -26.59 -54.49 5.68
N HIS A 435 -27.26 -54.29 4.54
CA HIS A 435 -26.61 -54.00 3.28
C HIS A 435 -25.77 -52.70 3.34
N LEU A 436 -26.36 -51.61 3.85
CA LEU A 436 -25.67 -50.33 4.04
C LEU A 436 -24.43 -50.50 4.92
N SER A 437 -24.55 -51.24 6.02
CA SER A 437 -23.43 -51.51 6.93
C SER A 437 -22.29 -52.31 6.27
N ILE A 438 -22.62 -53.30 5.43
CA ILE A 438 -21.62 -54.09 4.69
C ILE A 438 -20.89 -53.21 3.69
N GLU A 439 -21.61 -52.46 2.86
CA GLU A 439 -21.01 -51.59 1.85
C GLU A 439 -20.24 -50.42 2.49
N PHE A 440 -20.72 -49.88 3.61
CA PHE A 440 -20.01 -48.84 4.36
C PHE A 440 -18.68 -49.36 4.94
N LYS A 441 -18.66 -50.58 5.48
CA LYS A 441 -17.40 -51.22 5.93
C LYS A 441 -16.39 -51.37 4.79
N LYS A 442 -16.84 -51.76 3.59
CA LYS A 442 -15.98 -51.83 2.39
C LYS A 442 -15.45 -50.46 2.00
N PHE A 443 -16.32 -49.44 1.99
CA PHE A 443 -15.93 -48.06 1.70
C PHE A 443 -14.85 -47.55 2.66
N ILE A 444 -15.03 -47.71 3.97
CA ILE A 444 -14.03 -47.31 4.98
C ILE A 444 -12.72 -48.07 4.79
N LYS A 445 -12.77 -49.37 4.49
CA LYS A 445 -11.56 -50.17 4.21
C LYS A 445 -10.81 -49.64 2.98
N ASN A 446 -11.51 -49.28 1.91
CA ASN A 446 -10.90 -48.71 0.71
C ASN A 446 -10.24 -47.35 0.99
N LEU A 447 -10.90 -46.47 1.75
CA LEU A 447 -10.30 -45.20 2.18
C LEU A 447 -9.02 -45.43 3.02
N ALA A 448 -9.04 -46.40 3.93
CA ALA A 448 -7.87 -46.74 4.75
C ALA A 448 -6.71 -47.24 3.90
N ASN A 449 -6.97 -48.10 2.91
CA ASN A 449 -5.95 -48.62 1.99
C ASN A 449 -5.32 -47.50 1.15
N SER A 450 -6.14 -46.62 0.56
CA SER A 450 -5.68 -45.45 -0.20
C SER A 450 -4.84 -44.50 0.66
N ARG A 451 -5.28 -44.24 1.90
CA ARG A 451 -4.50 -43.44 2.87
C ARG A 451 -3.14 -44.08 3.17
N GLU A 452 -3.11 -45.39 3.41
CA GLU A 452 -1.88 -46.11 3.74
C GLU A 452 -0.89 -46.11 2.57
N ALA A 453 -1.39 -46.34 1.35
CA ALA A 453 -0.59 -46.27 0.13
C ALA A 453 0.00 -44.86 -0.07
N CYS A 454 -0.79 -43.80 0.12
CA CYS A 454 -0.31 -42.42 0.07
C CYS A 454 0.75 -42.13 1.15
N SER A 455 0.50 -42.56 2.39
CA SER A 455 1.44 -42.43 3.50
C SER A 455 2.78 -43.12 3.21
N LYS A 456 2.74 -44.33 2.64
CA LYS A 456 3.92 -45.08 2.24
C LYS A 456 4.71 -44.34 1.15
N LYS A 457 4.04 -43.89 0.07
CA LYS A 457 4.66 -43.07 -1.00
C LYS A 457 5.34 -41.81 -0.44
N LEU A 458 4.66 -41.10 0.48
CA LEU A 458 5.19 -39.91 1.13
C LEU A 458 6.43 -40.21 1.98
N ASN A 459 6.39 -41.28 2.79
CA ASN A 459 7.51 -41.67 3.65
C ASN A 459 8.73 -42.12 2.84
N GLU A 460 8.54 -42.91 1.78
CA GLU A 460 9.62 -43.34 0.90
C GLU A 460 10.29 -42.14 0.22
N MET A 461 9.50 -41.19 -0.29
CA MET A 461 9.99 -39.96 -0.89
C MET A 461 10.76 -39.08 0.11
N LEU A 462 10.23 -38.89 1.33
CA LEU A 462 10.92 -38.10 2.37
C LEU A 462 12.21 -38.78 2.81
N LYS A 463 12.23 -40.11 2.87
CA LYS A 463 13.43 -40.89 3.20
C LYS A 463 14.52 -40.73 2.15
N ASP A 464 14.17 -40.80 0.87
CA ASP A 464 15.11 -40.64 -0.24
C ASP A 464 15.64 -39.20 -0.34
N LYS A 465 14.72 -38.22 -0.39
CA LYS A 465 15.06 -36.84 -0.75
C LYS A 465 15.48 -35.96 0.42
N VAL A 466 15.02 -36.25 1.64
CA VAL A 466 15.27 -35.41 2.81
C VAL A 466 16.12 -36.15 3.84
N TYR A 467 15.58 -37.22 4.46
CA TYR A 467 16.24 -37.88 5.59
C TYR A 467 17.54 -38.59 5.20
N GLY A 468 17.67 -39.09 3.97
CA GLY A 468 18.89 -39.75 3.49
C GLY A 468 20.11 -38.83 3.48
N LYS A 469 19.91 -37.52 3.33
CA LYS A 469 20.99 -36.52 3.22
C LYS A 469 21.36 -35.87 4.55
N THR A 470 20.47 -35.86 5.55
CA THR A 470 20.63 -35.06 6.77
C THR A 470 21.91 -35.35 7.55
N ASN A 471 22.28 -36.62 7.73
CA ASN A 471 23.49 -36.99 8.49
C ASN A 471 24.78 -36.52 7.80
N ALA A 472 24.85 -36.69 6.48
CA ALA A 472 26.02 -36.28 5.72
C ALA A 472 26.15 -34.74 5.69
N LEU A 473 25.02 -34.04 5.54
CA LEU A 473 24.96 -32.58 5.59
C LEU A 473 25.28 -32.02 6.99
N ALA A 474 24.82 -32.67 8.06
CA ALA A 474 25.18 -32.30 9.43
C ALA A 474 26.69 -32.46 9.67
N THR A 475 27.29 -33.53 9.15
CA THR A 475 28.74 -33.75 9.22
C THR A 475 29.51 -32.67 8.44
N ALA A 476 29.04 -32.31 7.25
CA ALA A 476 29.63 -31.23 6.46
C ALA A 476 29.49 -29.87 7.15
N ALA A 477 28.33 -29.58 7.76
CA ALA A 477 28.08 -28.37 8.52
C ALA A 477 29.01 -28.27 9.73
N ALA A 478 29.21 -29.37 10.47
CA ALA A 478 30.16 -29.42 11.59
C ALA A 478 31.60 -29.10 11.15
N ARG A 479 32.03 -29.59 9.98
CA ARG A 479 33.36 -29.26 9.42
C ARG A 479 33.48 -27.78 9.02
N LYS A 480 32.40 -27.17 8.52
CA LYS A 480 32.34 -25.75 8.14
C LYS A 480 32.11 -24.81 9.33
N ALA A 481 31.75 -25.32 10.49
CA ALA A 481 31.41 -24.50 11.67
C ALA A 481 32.62 -23.73 12.19
N THR A 482 33.80 -24.35 12.30
CA THR A 482 35.01 -23.66 12.81
C THR A 482 35.47 -22.54 11.88
N PRO A 483 35.66 -22.76 10.56
CA PRO A 483 36.00 -21.67 9.64
C PRO A 483 34.96 -20.54 9.64
N TYR A 484 33.68 -20.88 9.75
CA TYR A 484 32.62 -19.88 9.87
C TYR A 484 32.72 -19.08 11.17
N SER A 485 33.10 -19.72 12.29
CA SER A 485 33.28 -19.01 13.56
C SER A 485 34.48 -18.09 13.58
N ASP A 486 35.55 -18.44 12.85
CA ASP A 486 36.74 -17.60 12.71
C ASP A 486 36.40 -16.31 11.95
N SER A 487 35.60 -16.41 10.88
CA SER A 487 35.19 -15.25 10.07
C SER A 487 34.23 -14.29 10.79
N TRP A 488 33.70 -14.65 11.96
CA TRP A 488 32.89 -13.72 12.76
C TRP A 488 33.65 -12.45 13.15
N PHE A 489 34.96 -12.56 13.31
CA PHE A 489 35.84 -11.48 13.78
C PHE A 489 36.54 -10.73 12.65
N GLU A 490 36.45 -11.23 11.41
CA GLU A 490 36.99 -10.58 10.23
C GLU A 490 36.17 -9.36 9.82
N SER A 491 36.77 -8.47 9.03
CA SER A 491 36.08 -7.29 8.52
C SER A 491 34.95 -7.70 7.57
N HIS A 492 33.96 -6.82 7.39
CA HIS A 492 32.91 -7.08 6.42
C HIS A 492 33.40 -7.02 4.97
N GLU A 493 34.51 -6.31 4.70
CA GLU A 493 35.13 -6.25 3.36
C GLU A 493 35.76 -7.60 2.99
N ASP A 494 36.23 -8.34 4.00
CA ASP A 494 36.79 -9.68 3.86
C ASP A 494 35.73 -10.79 3.92
N GLY A 495 34.43 -10.43 3.97
CA GLY A 495 33.32 -11.39 4.03
C GLY A 495 32.96 -11.86 5.44
N GLY A 496 33.56 -11.26 6.49
CA GLY A 496 33.27 -11.55 7.89
C GLY A 496 32.06 -10.82 8.49
N LEU A 497 31.80 -11.08 9.78
CA LEU A 497 30.68 -10.45 10.52
C LEU A 497 31.07 -9.16 11.26
N GLY A 498 32.34 -8.76 11.23
CA GLY A 498 32.79 -7.49 11.79
C GLY A 498 32.72 -7.41 13.32
N PHE A 499 32.70 -8.54 14.05
CA PHE A 499 32.67 -8.56 15.52
C PHE A 499 34.05 -8.27 16.15
N ILE A 500 34.81 -7.36 15.54
CA ILE A 500 36.18 -6.97 15.91
C ILE A 500 36.24 -6.45 17.36
N SER A 501 35.20 -5.75 17.82
CA SER A 501 35.13 -5.25 19.20
C SER A 501 34.58 -6.31 20.16
N PRO A 502 35.31 -6.64 21.25
CA PRO A 502 34.81 -7.54 22.29
C PRO A 502 33.50 -7.07 22.93
N ARG A 503 33.24 -5.75 22.94
CA ARG A 503 31.97 -5.19 23.44
C ARG A 503 30.81 -5.53 22.52
N THR A 504 31.04 -5.47 21.21
CA THR A 504 30.04 -5.84 20.19
C THR A 504 29.73 -7.32 20.29
N PHE A 505 30.76 -8.18 20.28
CA PHE A 505 30.56 -9.63 20.40
C PHE A 505 29.85 -10.01 21.72
N ARG A 506 30.25 -9.42 22.86
CA ARG A 506 29.56 -9.63 24.13
C ARG A 506 28.09 -9.21 24.08
N ALA A 507 27.75 -8.12 23.37
CA ALA A 507 26.37 -7.72 23.15
C ALA A 507 25.59 -8.73 22.29
N VAL A 508 26.23 -9.35 21.29
CA VAL A 508 25.66 -10.42 20.48
C VAL A 508 25.40 -11.68 21.31
N CYS A 509 26.34 -12.09 22.17
CA CYS A 509 26.16 -13.22 23.08
C CYS A 509 25.00 -12.96 24.07
N ARG A 510 24.88 -11.74 24.63
CA ARG A 510 23.73 -11.36 25.49
C ARG A 510 22.39 -11.45 24.75
N LYS A 511 22.41 -11.28 23.43
CA LYS A 511 21.26 -11.42 22.54
C LYS A 511 21.17 -12.82 21.92
N LYS A 512 21.82 -13.84 22.51
CA LYS A 512 21.78 -15.25 22.07
C LYS A 512 22.17 -15.46 20.60
N GLY A 513 23.19 -14.74 20.12
CA GLY A 513 23.70 -14.88 18.76
C GLY A 513 23.01 -13.97 17.72
N MET A 514 22.11 -13.08 18.17
CA MET A 514 21.44 -12.11 17.30
C MET A 514 22.14 -10.75 17.32
N HIS A 515 22.48 -10.23 16.14
CA HIS A 515 23.03 -8.88 15.96
C HIS A 515 22.16 -8.06 15.00
N THR A 516 21.80 -6.85 15.41
CA THR A 516 21.01 -5.89 14.61
C THR A 516 21.85 -4.63 14.36
N PRO A 517 22.77 -4.66 13.39
CA PRO A 517 23.57 -3.49 13.03
C PRO A 517 22.67 -2.40 12.42
N ARG A 518 23.02 -1.13 12.65
CA ARG A 518 22.31 0.00 12.02
C ARG A 518 22.56 0.00 10.52
N GLY A 519 21.50 -0.01 9.72
CA GLY A 519 21.57 0.10 8.27
C GLY A 519 22.14 -1.13 7.56
N ARG A 520 22.13 -2.31 8.22
CA ARG A 520 22.58 -3.59 7.64
C ARG A 520 21.66 -4.71 8.08
N ALA A 521 21.65 -5.81 7.32
CA ALA A 521 20.83 -6.98 7.59
C ALA A 521 21.06 -7.55 9.01
N VAL A 522 20.00 -8.11 9.58
CA VAL A 522 20.06 -8.82 10.86
C VAL A 522 20.94 -10.05 10.70
N VAL A 523 21.91 -10.21 11.58
CA VAL A 523 22.79 -11.37 11.61
C VAL A 523 22.33 -12.31 12.72
N ASN A 524 22.10 -13.57 12.35
CA ASN A 524 21.82 -14.66 13.28
C ASN A 524 22.91 -15.72 13.13
N ILE A 525 23.80 -15.80 14.12
CA ILE A 525 24.92 -16.74 14.10
C ILE A 525 24.43 -18.19 14.07
N ASN A 526 23.35 -18.50 14.79
CA ASN A 526 22.79 -19.86 14.84
C ASN A 526 22.24 -20.29 13.47
N GLU A 527 21.61 -19.36 12.73
CA GLU A 527 21.15 -19.61 11.35
C GLU A 527 22.34 -19.78 10.39
N GLY A 528 23.43 -19.02 10.58
CA GLY A 528 24.66 -19.18 9.82
C GLY A 528 25.33 -20.55 10.01
N LEU A 529 25.35 -21.07 11.24
CA LEU A 529 25.83 -22.42 11.53
C LEU A 529 24.95 -23.52 10.92
N ALA A 530 23.63 -23.27 10.82
CA ALA A 530 22.69 -24.18 10.20
C ALA A 530 22.72 -24.13 8.66
N LYS A 531 23.18 -23.02 8.08
CA LYS A 531 23.16 -22.73 6.63
C LYS A 531 23.65 -23.90 5.75
N PRO A 532 24.79 -24.57 6.03
CA PRO A 532 25.26 -25.67 5.17
C PRO A 532 24.30 -26.86 5.10
N ILE A 533 23.49 -27.09 6.15
CA ILE A 533 22.48 -28.15 6.17
C ILE A 533 21.35 -27.79 5.19
N TYR A 534 20.86 -26.56 5.25
CA TYR A 534 19.75 -26.13 4.40
C TYR A 534 20.13 -25.91 2.95
N ASP A 535 21.31 -25.36 2.70
CA ASP A 535 21.80 -25.16 1.33
C ASP A 535 21.86 -26.50 0.59
N GLY A 536 22.33 -27.56 1.26
CA GLY A 536 22.34 -28.91 0.69
C GLY A 536 20.97 -29.59 0.57
N LEU A 537 19.94 -29.08 1.28
CA LEU A 537 18.56 -29.59 1.20
C LEU A 537 17.65 -28.74 0.30
N LEU A 538 18.03 -27.51 -0.04
CA LEU A 538 17.11 -26.48 -0.53
C LEU A 538 16.25 -26.93 -1.72
N ARG A 539 16.89 -27.50 -2.75
CA ARG A 539 16.21 -27.95 -3.98
C ARG A 539 15.29 -29.14 -3.75
N ASP A 540 15.77 -30.16 -3.06
CA ASP A 540 14.98 -31.36 -2.77
C ASP A 540 13.83 -31.03 -1.81
N TRP A 541 14.09 -30.23 -0.79
CA TRP A 541 13.09 -29.72 0.12
C TRP A 541 11.97 -29.00 -0.63
N ASP A 542 12.30 -28.05 -1.50
CA ASP A 542 11.27 -27.33 -2.23
C ASP A 542 10.52 -28.21 -3.24
N SER A 543 11.21 -29.07 -3.98
CA SER A 543 10.57 -30.03 -4.90
C SER A 543 9.57 -30.93 -4.16
N VAL A 544 9.95 -31.43 -2.98
CA VAL A 544 9.12 -32.27 -2.13
C VAL A 544 7.86 -31.53 -1.68
N PHE A 545 8.02 -30.38 -1.04
CA PHE A 545 6.90 -29.69 -0.41
C PHE A 545 6.03 -28.91 -1.40
N THR A 546 6.59 -28.42 -2.50
CA THR A 546 5.89 -27.54 -3.46
C THR A 546 5.29 -28.33 -4.63
N LEU A 547 5.86 -29.48 -5.02
CA LEU A 547 5.38 -30.29 -6.14
C LEU A 547 4.87 -31.67 -5.72
N LYS A 548 5.72 -32.48 -5.05
CA LYS A 548 5.42 -33.90 -4.82
C LYS A 548 4.32 -34.14 -3.79
N ILE A 549 4.35 -33.47 -2.64
CA ILE A 549 3.30 -33.60 -1.62
C ILE A 549 1.93 -33.16 -2.17
N PRO A 550 1.78 -31.97 -2.80
CA PRO A 550 0.51 -31.58 -3.42
C PRO A 550 0.01 -32.58 -4.45
N PHE A 551 0.90 -33.13 -5.27
CA PHE A 551 0.55 -34.16 -6.25
C PHE A 551 -0.03 -35.42 -5.60
N PHE A 552 0.63 -35.99 -4.58
CA PHE A 552 0.13 -37.17 -3.89
C PHE A 552 -1.17 -36.91 -3.12
N LEU A 553 -1.35 -35.71 -2.57
CA LEU A 553 -2.61 -35.32 -1.93
C LEU A 553 -3.76 -35.20 -2.94
N GLN A 554 -3.48 -34.72 -4.16
CA GLN A 554 -4.46 -34.65 -5.23
C GLN A 554 -4.83 -36.06 -5.76
N GLU A 555 -3.85 -36.95 -5.88
CA GLU A 555 -4.08 -38.37 -6.19
C GLU A 555 -4.99 -39.01 -5.14
N LEU A 556 -4.67 -38.84 -3.85
CA LEU A 556 -5.49 -39.33 -2.74
C LEU A 556 -6.92 -38.76 -2.76
N LEU A 557 -7.09 -37.48 -3.07
CA LEU A 557 -8.41 -36.86 -3.19
C LEU A 557 -9.23 -37.47 -4.33
N SER A 558 -8.58 -37.73 -5.47
CA SER A 558 -9.20 -38.40 -6.61
C SER A 558 -9.68 -39.80 -6.23
N GLU A 559 -8.83 -40.58 -5.56
CA GLU A 559 -9.18 -41.91 -5.06
C GLU A 559 -10.34 -41.87 -4.06
N PHE A 560 -10.30 -40.97 -3.08
CA PHE A 560 -11.39 -40.82 -2.09
C PHE A 560 -12.71 -40.44 -2.76
N THR A 561 -12.68 -39.51 -3.72
CA THR A 561 -13.86 -39.10 -4.50
C THR A 561 -14.41 -40.27 -5.30
N GLN A 562 -13.54 -41.09 -5.89
CA GLN A 562 -13.94 -42.28 -6.63
C GLN A 562 -14.54 -43.36 -5.71
N HIS A 563 -13.95 -43.62 -4.55
CA HIS A 563 -14.49 -44.55 -3.56
C HIS A 563 -15.87 -44.11 -3.07
N GLN A 564 -16.06 -42.81 -2.83
CA GLN A 564 -17.34 -42.24 -2.42
C GLN A 564 -18.39 -42.38 -3.54
N LYS A 565 -18.00 -42.08 -4.78
CA LYS A 565 -18.87 -42.23 -5.97
C LYS A 565 -19.30 -43.70 -6.13
N ASN A 566 -18.38 -44.64 -5.98
CA ASN A 566 -18.66 -46.07 -6.07
C ASN A 566 -19.64 -46.52 -4.97
N PHE A 567 -19.38 -46.15 -3.72
CA PHE A 567 -20.26 -46.47 -2.58
C PHE A 567 -21.69 -45.96 -2.81
N HIS A 568 -21.82 -44.70 -3.23
CA HIS A 568 -23.12 -44.10 -3.52
C HIS A 568 -23.83 -44.77 -4.70
N GLN A 569 -23.12 -45.08 -5.78
CA GLN A 569 -23.70 -45.74 -6.95
C GLN A 569 -24.19 -47.16 -6.65
N ILE A 570 -23.52 -47.91 -5.78
CA ILE A 570 -23.96 -49.24 -5.34
C ILE A 570 -25.33 -49.14 -4.64
N PHE A 571 -25.50 -48.15 -3.77
CA PHE A 571 -26.76 -47.94 -3.06
C PHE A 571 -27.85 -47.42 -4.01
N ALA A 572 -27.58 -46.36 -4.77
CA ALA A 572 -28.54 -45.75 -5.69
C ALA A 572 -29.06 -46.77 -6.72
N LYS A 573 -28.17 -47.54 -7.38
CA LYS A 573 -28.58 -48.54 -8.38
C LYS A 573 -29.48 -49.64 -7.83
N LYS A 574 -29.29 -50.02 -6.55
CA LYS A 574 -30.08 -51.08 -5.91
C LYS A 574 -31.52 -50.64 -5.65
N TYR A 575 -31.72 -49.38 -5.27
CA TYR A 575 -33.02 -48.87 -4.82
C TYR A 575 -33.72 -47.95 -5.85
N GLN A 576 -33.06 -47.55 -6.95
CA GLN A 576 -33.62 -46.62 -7.95
C GLN A 576 -34.93 -47.07 -8.60
N LYS A 577 -35.22 -48.38 -8.63
CA LYS A 577 -36.44 -48.93 -9.25
C LYS A 577 -37.66 -48.86 -8.33
N ILE A 578 -37.48 -48.42 -7.08
CA ILE A 578 -38.51 -48.41 -6.05
C ILE A 578 -39.08 -46.99 -5.94
N HIS A 579 -40.26 -46.77 -6.51
CA HIS A 579 -40.89 -45.44 -6.61
C HIS A 579 -41.02 -44.72 -5.25
N HIS A 580 -41.36 -45.46 -4.19
CA HIS A 580 -41.49 -44.92 -2.83
C HIS A 580 -40.18 -44.36 -2.24
N LEU A 581 -39.01 -44.72 -2.79
CA LEU A 581 -37.70 -44.24 -2.32
C LEU A 581 -37.14 -43.07 -3.12
N THR A 582 -37.87 -42.55 -4.11
CA THR A 582 -37.38 -41.53 -5.06
C THR A 582 -36.92 -40.25 -4.35
N GLU A 583 -37.70 -39.72 -3.41
CA GLU A 583 -37.34 -38.50 -2.67
C GLU A 583 -36.17 -38.72 -1.69
N GLY A 584 -36.13 -39.88 -1.03
CA GLY A 584 -34.99 -40.27 -0.20
C GLY A 584 -33.68 -40.43 -0.99
N LEU A 585 -33.76 -40.93 -2.23
CA LEU A 585 -32.62 -41.02 -3.14
C LEU A 585 -32.16 -39.65 -3.62
N LYS A 586 -33.08 -38.72 -3.94
CA LYS A 586 -32.73 -37.33 -4.26
C LYS A 586 -32.03 -36.63 -3.10
N ALA A 587 -32.51 -36.82 -1.86
CA ALA A 587 -31.85 -36.30 -0.67
C ALA A 587 -30.43 -36.89 -0.49
N LEU A 588 -30.28 -38.20 -0.74
CA LEU A 588 -28.98 -38.87 -0.71
C LEU A 588 -28.02 -38.36 -1.80
N ASP A 589 -28.51 -38.09 -3.01
CA ASP A 589 -27.74 -37.49 -4.10
C ASP A 589 -27.22 -36.10 -3.70
N GLY A 590 -28.09 -35.26 -3.11
CA GLY A 590 -27.72 -33.95 -2.58
C GLY A 590 -26.66 -34.03 -1.49
N LEU A 591 -26.80 -34.96 -0.54
CA LEU A 591 -25.80 -35.22 0.51
C LEU A 591 -24.47 -35.73 -0.06
N ASN A 592 -24.49 -36.56 -1.10
CA ASN A 592 -23.30 -37.07 -1.76
C ASN A 592 -22.52 -35.95 -2.47
N VAL A 593 -23.22 -35.03 -3.15
CA VAL A 593 -22.58 -33.85 -3.76
C VAL A 593 -21.98 -32.95 -2.69
N ALA A 594 -22.73 -32.65 -1.63
CA ALA A 594 -22.29 -31.80 -0.52
C ALA A 594 -21.07 -32.36 0.24
N SER A 595 -20.98 -33.69 0.40
CA SER A 595 -19.85 -34.34 1.09
C SER A 595 -18.57 -34.39 0.26
N ARG A 596 -18.61 -34.35 -1.07
CA ARG A 596 -17.39 -34.22 -1.91
C ARG A 596 -16.66 -32.91 -1.66
N GLU A 597 -17.38 -31.82 -1.47
CA GLU A 597 -16.79 -30.53 -1.07
C GLU A 597 -16.07 -30.63 0.28
N THR A 598 -16.57 -31.47 1.19
CA THR A 598 -15.93 -31.70 2.49
C THR A 598 -14.58 -32.40 2.34
N LEU A 599 -14.45 -33.35 1.40
CA LEU A 599 -13.16 -34.00 1.09
C LEU A 599 -12.14 -33.00 0.53
N SER A 600 -12.55 -32.12 -0.39
CA SER A 600 -11.69 -31.06 -0.90
C SER A 600 -11.22 -30.11 0.22
N ASN A 601 -12.11 -29.77 1.16
CA ASN A 601 -11.77 -28.95 2.32
C ASN A 601 -10.74 -29.61 3.26
N ILE A 602 -10.75 -30.94 3.37
CA ILE A 602 -9.73 -31.69 4.15
C ILE A 602 -8.36 -31.50 3.51
N VAL A 603 -8.24 -31.57 2.19
CA VAL A 603 -6.94 -31.36 1.50
C VAL A 603 -6.40 -29.95 1.72
N VAL A 604 -7.26 -28.93 1.68
CA VAL A 604 -6.86 -27.54 2.00
C VAL A 604 -6.32 -27.45 3.43
N LYS A 605 -6.97 -28.11 4.40
CA LYS A 605 -6.49 -28.17 5.79
C LYS A 605 -5.17 -28.92 5.91
N ILE A 606 -5.01 -30.04 5.21
CA ILE A 606 -3.76 -30.82 5.20
C ILE A 606 -2.64 -29.94 4.62
N LYS A 607 -2.84 -29.30 3.47
CA LYS A 607 -1.85 -28.40 2.87
C LYS A 607 -1.40 -27.32 3.83
N LYS A 608 -2.35 -26.63 4.48
CA LYS A 608 -2.03 -25.61 5.50
C LYS A 608 -1.24 -26.19 6.68
N ASN A 609 -1.58 -27.40 7.12
CA ASN A 609 -0.85 -28.06 8.19
C ASN A 609 0.56 -28.48 7.75
N THR A 610 0.72 -28.95 6.51
CA THR A 610 2.02 -29.26 5.90
C THR A 610 2.90 -28.02 5.85
N ASP A 611 2.38 -26.88 5.36
CA ASP A 611 3.13 -25.62 5.30
C ASP A 611 3.59 -25.16 6.69
N ARG A 612 2.71 -25.29 7.71
CA ARG A 612 3.06 -25.02 9.11
C ARG A 612 4.15 -25.96 9.62
N CYS A 613 4.02 -27.27 9.37
CA CYS A 613 5.00 -28.25 9.80
C CYS A 613 6.35 -28.05 9.08
N ARG A 614 6.35 -27.65 7.80
CA ARG A 614 7.54 -27.30 7.02
C ARG A 614 8.32 -26.17 7.71
N SER A 615 7.64 -25.08 8.08
CA SER A 615 8.28 -23.95 8.76
C SER A 615 8.79 -24.33 10.17
N ASN A 616 8.01 -25.10 10.93
CA ASN A 616 8.45 -25.59 12.24
C ASN A 616 9.69 -26.50 12.14
N ALA A 617 9.77 -27.35 11.11
CA ALA A 617 10.91 -28.24 10.89
C ALA A 617 12.17 -27.44 10.52
N TYR A 618 12.03 -26.38 9.72
CA TYR A 618 13.11 -25.42 9.51
C TYR A 618 13.56 -24.82 10.84
N GLN A 619 12.67 -24.19 11.61
CA GLN A 619 13.06 -23.55 12.87
C GLN A 619 13.65 -24.52 13.91
N ALA A 620 13.24 -25.79 13.91
CA ALA A 620 13.71 -26.78 14.88
C ALA A 620 15.23 -27.00 14.84
N VAL A 621 15.85 -27.02 13.65
CA VAL A 621 17.31 -27.22 13.53
C VAL A 621 18.06 -25.99 14.04
N ILE A 622 17.61 -24.78 13.70
CA ILE A 622 18.18 -23.53 14.23
C ILE A 622 18.03 -23.48 15.75
N GLN A 623 16.86 -23.87 16.28
CA GLN A 623 16.61 -23.89 17.72
C GLN A 623 17.49 -24.91 18.45
N SER A 624 17.74 -26.07 17.85
CA SER A 624 18.67 -27.07 18.40
C SER A 624 20.07 -26.48 18.54
N ILE A 625 20.59 -25.85 17.48
CA ILE A 625 21.90 -25.18 17.50
C ILE A 625 21.90 -24.05 18.53
N ALA A 626 20.84 -23.24 18.58
CA ALA A 626 20.73 -22.14 19.54
C ALA A 626 20.73 -22.62 21.00
N ASN A 627 20.09 -23.76 21.29
CA ASN A 627 20.08 -24.36 22.63
C ASN A 627 21.48 -24.79 23.05
N ASP A 628 22.22 -25.46 22.15
CA ASP A 628 23.60 -25.89 22.42
C ASP A 628 24.56 -24.69 22.56
N MET A 629 24.35 -23.66 21.74
CA MET A 629 25.12 -22.41 21.79
C MET A 629 24.82 -21.56 23.03
N ASP A 630 23.67 -21.70 23.69
CA ASP A 630 23.28 -20.86 24.83
C ASP A 630 24.28 -20.97 25.99
N ALA A 631 24.76 -22.18 26.27
CA ALA A 631 25.80 -22.40 27.27
C ALA A 631 27.10 -21.68 26.91
N LEU A 632 27.48 -21.66 25.63
CA LEU A 632 28.68 -20.96 25.13
C LEU A 632 28.51 -19.44 25.19
N TYR A 633 27.35 -18.91 24.79
CA TYR A 633 27.05 -17.49 24.90
C TYR A 633 27.15 -17.01 26.35
N ASN A 634 26.59 -17.77 27.31
CA ASN A 634 26.66 -17.44 28.73
C ASN A 634 28.11 -17.45 29.24
N ARG A 635 28.93 -18.43 28.83
CA ARG A 635 30.37 -18.43 29.14
C ARG A 635 31.05 -17.18 28.58
N CYS A 636 30.86 -16.86 27.31
CA CYS A 636 31.45 -15.67 26.67
C CYS A 636 31.04 -14.34 27.33
N VAL A 637 29.80 -14.23 27.82
CA VAL A 637 29.35 -13.05 28.58
C VAL A 637 30.03 -12.96 29.94
N GLY A 638 30.26 -14.11 30.59
CA GLY A 638 30.93 -14.24 31.88
C GLY A 638 32.44 -14.05 31.84
N ILE A 639 33.08 -14.15 30.66
CA ILE A 639 34.50 -13.85 30.49
C ILE A 639 34.70 -12.36 30.80
N GLN A 640 35.26 -12.07 31.97
CA GLN A 640 35.80 -10.77 32.33
C GLN A 640 37.30 -10.80 32.07
N GLY A 641 37.76 -10.00 31.11
CA GLY A 641 39.18 -9.71 30.90
C GLY A 641 39.48 -8.27 31.32
N LYS A 642 40.69 -8.04 31.82
CA LYS A 642 41.26 -6.70 32.09
C LYS A 642 41.19 -5.80 30.85
#